data_AF-A0A150FZE3-F1
#
_entry.id   AF-A0A150FZE3-F1
#
_cell.length_a   1.000
_cell.length_b   1.000
_cell.length_c   1.000
_cell.angle_alpha   90.00
_cell.angle_beta   90.00
_cell.angle_gamma   90.00
#
_symmetry.space_group_name_H-M   'P 1'
#
loop_
_entity.id
_entity.type
_entity.pdbx_description
1 polymer ?
#
loop_
_entity_poly.entity_id
_entity_poly.type
_entity_poly.pdbx_seq_one_letter_code
_entity_poly.pdbx_strand_id
1 'polypeptide(L)'
;MYTPVRQSALAQWKFAVLRMVLEFLMNFIVAFNPSFDAWNIDVSSPVWQVVRWTVWRSPIMRIYGYTTYVTVMYGMMVAVLLSVVCLAWLTLAMRKQEQSKWLRTSATFLHVVYDVIFVMCYVSFFDYFVFMSDCDFGAPDKPHLYFSGVNCLRMPHLLHMLAGLASAALFLAVTALLVVASSDLNPVSQGYLASPAAYTRLRILMTKAAYIICADCLDAFPRVQASTRGHGGMALGVFGMLACVCFIFYWNLRTMPFYWRPVNAIWSGLWAGILVPCAIVATLQWNGKHTEEHRNEMTRMVLYLVFPAIAVGTGITALYGWWAMRPAQKFKDVAPGTKLSKVHKFKNEEEVERLARVMRVFDSDGLADLDAAALGEAIIKAGMQAFPNNPHLFILNFRAVLRVHKEVLLLQAELWNLCMRPALKVAQVDSAMDALESASGRAHQVYKRVLERYPTNGKLLRCYGKFLEDVKHDQTAAARAYGEANRNGGSAGGGLLALDLTGGLTGGEAGAEHGGRPEFLTSMSLEDDAIIVADAEGTIMMVSQAVQRVFGWSKAELEGVNLAVLMPQPFSQRHPSYMSRYVGGGEPHILDSVREVVALHKDRYVFPVSLCVTKLSGVGADSVFLGLLRPLPPNCNEMRAWLAPNGVFLCADQQFASAVGLAEGELMSTREGVVGHTLSSLCAVPVDADELLERARAAKEEELAAGMVRGSLKLRHRYREPVDLECLVRPAGEAAGRVGRGMFS
;
A
#
# COMPACT_ATOMS: atom_id res chain seq x y z
N MET A 1 5.08 -7.72 19.92
CA MET A 1 3.97 -7.06 19.17
C MET A 1 4.15 -5.55 19.05
N TYR A 2 4.89 -4.87 19.94
CA TYR A 2 5.19 -3.45 19.81
C TYR A 2 6.70 -3.26 19.82
N THR A 3 7.29 -3.17 18.63
CA THR A 3 8.72 -2.90 18.50
C THR A 3 8.97 -1.47 18.96
N PRO A 4 9.93 -1.24 19.86
CA PRO A 4 10.42 0.11 20.12
C PRO A 4 10.98 0.65 18.81
N VAL A 5 10.75 1.93 18.54
CA VAL A 5 11.62 2.68 17.64
C VAL A 5 13.04 2.34 18.05
N ARG A 6 13.81 1.79 17.10
CA ARG A 6 15.24 1.50 17.22
C ARG A 6 15.88 2.72 17.89
N GLN A 7 16.25 2.57 19.16
CA GLN A 7 16.74 3.68 19.96
C GLN A 7 17.96 4.26 19.26
N SER A 8 17.82 5.47 18.73
CA SER A 8 18.96 6.24 18.24
C SER A 8 19.87 6.55 19.43
N ALA A 9 21.15 6.84 19.17
CA ALA A 9 22.09 7.29 20.20
C ALA A 9 21.60 8.54 20.98
N LEU A 10 20.59 9.25 20.46
CA LEU A 10 19.95 10.43 21.04
C LEU A 10 18.74 10.13 21.95
N ALA A 11 18.37 8.85 22.13
CA ALA A 11 17.33 8.43 23.08
C ALA A 11 17.80 8.48 24.55
N GLN A 12 19.08 8.83 24.80
CA GLN A 12 19.58 9.07 26.15
C GLN A 12 18.85 10.27 26.76
N TRP A 13 18.43 10.14 28.02
CA TRP A 13 17.69 11.17 28.75
C TRP A 13 18.37 12.55 28.72
N LYS A 14 19.70 12.61 28.64
CA LYS A 14 20.49 13.84 28.52
C LYS A 14 20.12 14.66 27.28
N PHE A 15 19.98 14.02 26.12
CA PHE A 15 19.61 14.70 24.87
C PHE A 15 18.15 15.13 24.86
N ALA A 16 17.26 14.37 25.51
CA ALA A 16 15.86 14.76 25.67
C ALA A 16 15.74 16.03 26.53
N VAL A 17 16.51 16.13 27.62
CA VAL A 17 16.57 17.34 28.47
C VAL A 17 17.16 18.52 27.69
N LEU A 18 18.29 18.32 27.00
CA LEU A 18 18.92 19.37 26.20
C LEU A 18 17.96 19.95 25.15
N ARG A 19 17.26 19.07 24.43
CA ARG A 19 16.24 19.47 23.44
C ARG A 19 15.13 20.30 24.09
N MET A 20 14.60 19.84 25.21
CA MET A 20 13.50 20.53 25.91
C MET A 20 13.93 21.93 26.39
N VAL A 21 15.15 22.05 26.91
CA VAL A 21 15.72 23.33 27.35
C VAL A 21 15.93 24.29 26.17
N LEU A 22 16.50 23.82 25.06
CA LEU A 22 16.71 24.65 23.87
C LEU A 22 15.41 25.06 23.21
N GLU A 23 14.43 24.15 23.14
CA GLU A 23 13.12 24.47 22.59
C GLU A 23 12.42 25.56 23.41
N PHE A 24 12.50 25.49 24.75
CA PHE A 24 12.01 26.56 25.61
C PHE A 24 12.79 27.86 25.38
N LEU A 25 14.11 27.82 25.42
CA LEU A 25 14.96 29.00 25.36
C LEU A 25 14.81 29.75 24.03
N MET A 26 14.82 29.04 22.90
CA MET A 26 14.66 29.64 21.57
C MET A 26 13.30 30.33 21.42
N ASN A 27 12.20 29.67 21.81
CA ASN A 27 10.86 30.28 21.71
C ASN A 27 10.67 31.39 22.74
N PHE A 28 11.23 31.26 23.96
CA PHE A 28 11.18 32.30 24.97
C PHE A 28 11.86 33.59 24.48
N ILE A 29 13.00 33.50 23.79
CA ILE A 29 13.70 34.68 23.26
C ILE A 29 12.94 35.34 22.10
N VAL A 30 12.22 34.58 21.28
CA VAL A 30 11.34 35.15 20.24
C VAL A 30 10.24 36.02 20.88
N ALA A 31 9.65 35.58 22.00
CA ALA A 31 8.69 36.40 22.77
C ALA A 31 9.39 37.55 23.52
N PHE A 32 10.57 37.30 24.05
CA PHE A 32 11.36 38.20 24.87
C PHE A 32 12.38 38.95 23.99
N ASN A 33 11.89 39.62 22.95
CA ASN A 33 12.73 40.31 21.99
C ASN A 33 12.93 41.80 22.38
N PRO A 34 14.18 42.27 22.58
CA PRO A 34 14.47 43.68 22.86
C PRO A 34 14.16 44.64 21.70
N SER A 35 13.82 44.12 20.52
CA SER A 35 13.49 44.96 19.36
C SER A 35 12.06 45.51 19.36
N PHE A 36 11.18 45.06 20.26
CA PHE A 36 9.88 45.70 20.40
C PHE A 36 10.09 47.09 21.01
N ASP A 37 9.78 48.15 20.25
CA ASP A 37 9.88 49.55 20.70
C ASP A 37 9.08 49.86 21.99
N ALA A 38 8.22 48.94 22.44
CA ALA A 38 7.47 48.99 23.69
C ALA A 38 8.22 48.44 24.92
N TRP A 39 9.36 47.73 24.76
CA TRP A 39 10.02 46.99 25.82
C TRP A 39 11.53 47.29 25.90
N ASN A 40 11.97 47.93 26.97
CA ASN A 40 13.40 48.14 27.23
C ASN A 40 13.90 47.07 28.22
N ILE A 41 14.84 46.21 27.77
CA ILE A 41 15.42 45.15 28.59
C ILE A 41 16.78 45.63 29.08
N ASP A 42 16.99 45.60 30.40
CA ASP A 42 18.30 45.89 30.99
C ASP A 42 19.31 44.78 30.65
N VAL A 43 20.15 45.05 29.65
CA VAL A 43 21.14 44.12 29.09
C VAL A 43 22.40 44.03 29.97
N SER A 44 22.47 44.77 31.08
CA SER A 44 23.66 44.80 31.95
C SER A 44 23.85 43.52 32.77
N SER A 45 22.79 42.74 32.99
CA SER A 45 22.85 41.50 33.77
C SER A 45 23.67 40.40 33.07
N PRO A 46 24.58 39.71 33.79
CA PRO A 46 25.41 38.64 33.24
C PRO A 46 24.60 37.46 32.70
N VAL A 47 23.40 37.21 33.26
CA VAL A 47 22.48 36.17 32.79
C VAL A 47 22.02 36.46 31.35
N TRP A 48 21.71 37.72 31.05
CA TRP A 48 21.26 38.14 29.73
C TRP A 48 22.37 38.09 28.69
N GLN A 49 23.62 38.31 29.08
CA GLN A 49 24.76 38.18 28.16
C GLN A 49 24.93 36.75 27.66
N VAL A 50 24.72 35.73 28.51
CA VAL A 50 24.81 34.31 28.11
C VAL A 50 23.61 33.90 27.25
N VAL A 51 22.40 34.28 27.66
CA VAL A 51 21.16 33.98 26.93
C VAL A 51 21.18 34.59 25.51
N ARG A 52 21.79 35.77 25.35
CA ARG A 52 21.88 36.49 24.07
C ARG A 52 22.63 35.74 22.97
N TRP A 53 23.61 34.89 23.31
CA TRP A 53 24.34 34.10 22.33
C TRP A 53 23.56 32.91 21.78
N THR A 54 22.43 32.54 22.40
CA THR A 54 21.67 31.35 22.01
C THR A 54 20.77 31.55 20.79
N VAL A 55 20.43 32.80 20.45
CA VAL A 55 19.76 33.15 19.20
C VAL A 55 20.76 33.83 18.27
N TRP A 56 21.08 33.17 17.16
CA TRP A 56 22.13 33.58 16.21
C TRP A 56 21.84 34.94 15.56
N ARG A 57 20.58 35.38 15.57
CA ARG A 57 20.12 36.66 15.00
C ARG A 57 20.70 37.89 15.72
N SER A 58 20.62 37.97 17.05
CA SER A 58 20.98 39.18 17.83
C SER A 58 22.48 39.55 17.78
N PRO A 59 23.43 38.60 17.87
CA PRO A 59 24.86 38.92 17.77
C PRO A 59 25.29 39.31 16.36
N ILE A 60 24.77 38.63 15.34
CA ILE A 60 25.23 38.80 13.95
C ILE A 60 24.83 40.18 13.41
N MET A 61 23.60 40.63 13.66
CA MET A 61 23.10 41.89 13.09
C MET A 61 23.75 43.14 13.68
N ARG A 62 23.96 43.15 15.00
CA ARG A 62 24.46 44.34 15.69
C ARG A 62 25.95 44.58 15.50
N ILE A 63 26.70 43.52 15.21
CA ILE A 63 28.17 43.56 15.12
C ILE A 63 28.63 43.60 13.66
N TYR A 64 27.96 42.90 12.73
CA TYR A 64 28.49 42.64 11.39
C TYR A 64 27.64 43.20 10.23
N GLY A 65 26.45 43.74 10.48
CA GLY A 65 25.63 44.43 9.48
C GLY A 65 24.92 43.56 8.44
N TYR A 66 24.33 44.20 7.43
CA TYR A 66 23.43 43.59 6.43
C TYR A 66 24.11 42.53 5.54
N THR A 67 25.33 42.81 5.07
CA THR A 67 26.05 41.92 4.14
C THR A 67 26.37 40.57 4.76
N THR A 68 26.84 40.56 6.00
CA THR A 68 27.14 39.33 6.73
C THR A 68 25.88 38.52 7.02
N TYR A 69 24.78 39.19 7.32
CA TYR A 69 23.48 38.53 7.48
C TYR A 69 23.06 37.78 6.21
N VAL A 70 23.14 38.43 5.05
CA VAL A 70 22.85 37.81 3.75
C VAL A 70 23.79 36.63 3.47
N THR A 71 25.09 36.77 3.73
CA THR A 71 26.06 35.67 3.54
C THR A 71 25.73 34.45 4.39
N VAL A 72 25.41 34.64 5.67
CA VAL A 72 25.04 33.55 6.58
C VAL A 72 23.71 32.92 6.15
N MET A 73 22.74 33.71 5.70
CA MET A 73 21.46 33.21 5.17
C MET A 73 21.69 32.25 3.99
N TYR A 74 22.52 32.63 3.02
CA TYR A 74 22.85 31.75 1.90
C TYR A 74 23.65 30.52 2.33
N GLY A 75 24.56 30.65 3.30
CA GLY A 75 25.26 29.51 3.88
C GLY A 75 24.30 28.49 4.51
N MET A 76 23.31 28.98 5.28
CA MET A 76 22.26 28.14 5.87
C MET A 76 21.36 27.52 4.79
N MET A 77 21.00 28.28 3.75
CA MET A 77 20.24 27.77 2.59
C MET A 77 20.97 26.61 1.90
N VAL A 78 22.28 26.75 1.64
CA VAL A 78 23.09 25.68 1.04
C VAL A 78 23.15 24.46 1.95
N ALA A 79 23.32 24.64 3.26
CA ALA A 79 23.32 23.54 4.23
C ALA A 79 21.98 22.77 4.21
N VAL A 80 20.85 23.48 4.15
CA VAL A 80 19.52 22.87 4.04
C VAL A 80 19.38 22.10 2.73
N LEU A 81 19.79 22.67 1.59
CA LEU A 81 19.73 21.99 0.28
C LEU A 81 20.61 20.73 0.23
N LEU A 82 21.85 20.82 0.72
CA LEU A 82 22.75 19.67 0.85
C LEU A 82 22.12 18.58 1.72
N SER A 83 21.46 18.95 2.82
CA SER A 83 20.79 17.99 3.68
C SER A 83 19.64 17.26 2.95
N VAL A 84 18.89 17.93 2.07
CA VAL A 84 17.84 17.28 1.25
C VAL A 84 18.45 16.31 0.23
N VAL A 85 19.55 16.72 -0.43
CA VAL A 85 20.27 15.86 -1.38
C VAL A 85 20.83 14.62 -0.68
N CYS A 86 21.43 14.76 0.50
CA CYS A 86 21.92 13.63 1.28
C CYS A 86 20.78 12.67 1.68
N LEU A 87 19.57 13.17 1.94
CA LEU A 87 18.40 12.35 2.26
C LEU A 87 17.94 11.53 1.05
N ALA A 88 17.87 12.17 -0.12
CA ALA A 88 17.55 11.53 -1.39
C ALA A 88 18.59 10.46 -1.76
N TRP A 89 19.87 10.76 -1.55
CA TRP A 89 20.95 9.81 -1.77
C TRP A 89 20.85 8.61 -0.81
N LEU A 90 20.64 8.85 0.49
CA LEU A 90 20.52 7.78 1.48
C LEU A 90 19.33 6.87 1.18
N THR A 91 18.18 7.43 0.78
CA THR A 91 16.99 6.64 0.42
C THR A 91 17.22 5.78 -0.83
N LEU A 92 17.89 6.31 -1.86
CA LEU A 92 18.28 5.53 -3.04
C LEU A 92 19.29 4.43 -2.70
N ALA A 93 20.28 4.71 -1.85
CA ALA A 93 21.27 3.74 -1.41
C ALA A 93 20.63 2.60 -0.61
N MET A 94 19.70 2.91 0.30
CA MET A 94 18.95 1.90 1.05
C MET A 94 18.07 1.03 0.15
N ARG A 95 17.50 1.58 -0.93
CA ARG A 95 16.70 0.80 -1.89
C ARG A 95 17.52 -0.28 -2.61
N LYS A 96 18.82 -0.06 -2.79
CA LYS A 96 19.73 -1.04 -3.39
C LYS A 96 20.18 -2.15 -2.44
N GLN A 97 19.65 -2.21 -1.19
CA GLN A 97 19.99 -3.22 -0.17
C GLN A 97 21.50 -3.38 0.12
N GLU A 98 22.33 -2.36 -0.15
CA GLU A 98 23.76 -2.41 0.18
C GLU A 98 23.96 -2.34 1.70
N GLN A 99 24.18 -3.51 2.33
CA GLN A 99 24.46 -3.66 3.76
C GLN A 99 25.92 -3.31 4.12
N SER A 100 26.47 -2.24 3.55
CA SER A 100 27.85 -1.80 3.83
C SER A 100 27.97 -1.18 5.24
N LYS A 101 29.06 -1.49 5.95
CA LYS A 101 29.39 -0.85 7.24
C LYS A 101 29.52 0.67 7.09
N TRP A 102 30.09 1.14 6.00
CA TRP A 102 30.25 2.57 5.71
C TRP A 102 28.89 3.27 5.57
N LEU A 103 27.92 2.65 4.89
CA LEU A 103 26.58 3.21 4.73
C LEU A 103 25.86 3.35 6.07
N ARG A 104 25.99 2.39 6.99
CA ARG A 104 25.40 2.47 8.35
C ARG A 104 26.01 3.60 9.18
N THR A 105 27.32 3.79 9.11
CA THR A 105 28.00 4.90 9.80
C THR A 105 27.56 6.24 9.24
N SER A 106 27.53 6.39 7.91
CA SER A 106 27.08 7.61 7.25
C SER A 106 25.61 7.92 7.55
N ALA A 107 24.74 6.92 7.56
CA ALA A 107 23.33 7.08 7.93
C ALA A 107 23.18 7.58 9.39
N THR A 108 23.94 7.00 10.31
CA THR A 108 23.90 7.39 11.74
C THR A 108 24.38 8.83 11.92
N PHE A 109 25.48 9.22 11.27
CA PHE A 109 25.97 10.59 11.27
C PHE A 109 24.93 11.56 10.71
N LEU A 110 24.35 11.23 9.55
CA LEU A 110 23.37 12.07 8.89
C LEU A 110 22.10 12.25 9.74
N HIS A 111 21.64 11.21 10.46
CA HIS A 111 20.55 11.30 11.42
C HIS A 111 20.82 12.30 12.54
N VAL A 112 22.04 12.32 13.11
CA VAL A 112 22.41 13.30 14.14
C VAL A 112 22.36 14.72 13.58
N VAL A 113 22.88 14.93 12.37
CA VAL A 113 22.82 16.24 11.69
C VAL A 113 21.37 16.68 11.49
N TYR A 114 20.48 15.78 11.05
CA TYR A 114 19.06 16.12 10.89
C TYR A 114 18.37 16.47 12.21
N ASP A 115 18.61 15.69 13.26
CA ASP A 115 18.01 15.94 14.57
C ASP A 115 18.48 17.29 15.13
N VAL A 116 19.74 17.69 14.91
CA VAL A 116 20.23 19.01 15.32
C VAL A 116 19.57 20.12 14.51
N ILE A 117 19.55 20.03 13.17
CA ILE A 117 19.07 21.13 12.31
C ILE A 117 17.54 21.26 12.34
N PHE A 118 16.82 20.16 12.08
CA PHE A 118 15.37 20.19 11.82
C PHE A 118 14.53 19.90 13.06
N VAL A 119 15.12 19.37 14.14
CA VAL A 119 14.38 19.07 15.37
C VAL A 119 14.78 19.98 16.52
N MET A 120 16.08 20.23 16.71
CA MET A 120 16.58 21.04 17.84
C MET A 120 16.65 22.52 17.51
N CYS A 121 17.19 22.90 16.34
CA CYS A 121 17.43 24.29 15.95
C CYS A 121 16.40 24.87 14.97
N TYR A 122 15.28 24.19 14.72
CA TYR A 122 14.35 24.60 13.66
C TYR A 122 13.78 26.02 13.87
N VAL A 123 13.51 26.42 15.12
CA VAL A 123 12.99 27.76 15.46
C VAL A 123 13.96 28.82 14.98
N SER A 124 15.25 28.67 15.30
CA SER A 124 16.27 29.65 14.93
C SER A 124 16.53 29.70 13.44
N PHE A 125 16.54 28.56 12.74
CA PHE A 125 16.68 28.55 11.28
C PHE A 125 15.48 29.22 10.61
N PHE A 126 14.27 28.95 11.10
CA PHE A 126 13.05 29.53 10.54
C PHE A 126 12.94 31.03 10.82
N ASP A 127 13.18 31.48 12.06
CA ASP A 127 13.30 32.89 12.47
C ASP A 127 14.31 33.62 11.57
N TYR A 128 15.48 33.03 11.33
CA TYR A 128 16.50 33.64 10.47
C TYR A 128 16.06 33.82 9.01
N PHE A 129 15.27 32.91 8.44
CA PHE A 129 14.78 33.07 7.07
C PHE A 129 13.62 34.07 6.98
N VAL A 130 12.73 34.06 7.97
CA VAL A 130 11.53 34.91 8.01
C VAL A 130 11.88 36.36 8.34
N PHE A 131 12.87 36.60 9.21
CA PHE A 131 13.27 37.94 9.65
C PHE A 131 13.63 38.91 8.50
N MET A 132 14.13 38.40 7.36
CA MET A 132 14.41 39.25 6.19
C MET A 132 13.15 39.94 5.63
N SER A 133 11.96 39.43 5.95
CA SER A 133 10.68 39.99 5.52
C SER A 133 10.12 41.05 6.47
N ASP A 134 10.84 41.39 7.54
CA ASP A 134 10.46 42.43 8.50
C ASP A 134 10.71 43.84 7.93
N CYS A 135 9.80 44.22 7.03
CA CYS A 135 9.89 45.37 6.15
C CYS A 135 8.62 46.22 6.22
N ASP A 136 8.75 47.55 6.29
CA ASP A 136 7.59 48.45 6.22
C ASP A 136 7.09 48.56 4.77
N PHE A 137 6.04 47.81 4.44
CA PHE A 137 5.45 47.78 3.10
C PHE A 137 4.54 48.99 2.78
N GLY A 138 4.63 50.07 3.55
CA GLY A 138 3.69 51.20 3.48
C GLY A 138 3.95 52.15 2.33
N ALA A 139 5.20 52.21 1.88
CA ALA A 139 5.61 52.96 0.70
C ALA A 139 6.87 52.32 0.09
N PRO A 140 7.08 52.45 -1.24
CA PRO A 140 8.18 51.79 -1.95
C PRO A 140 9.60 52.24 -1.55
N ASP A 141 9.75 53.42 -0.93
CA ASP A 141 11.04 54.01 -0.57
C ASP A 141 11.36 53.98 0.94
N LYS A 142 10.61 53.19 1.73
CA LYS A 142 10.93 53.04 3.15
C LYS A 142 12.11 52.08 3.37
N PRO A 143 13.01 52.41 4.32
CA PRO A 143 14.08 51.52 4.71
C PRO A 143 13.54 50.33 5.50
N HIS A 144 14.28 49.24 5.50
CA HIS A 144 14.08 48.09 6.37
C HIS A 144 14.13 48.53 7.84
N LEU A 145 13.28 47.96 8.71
CA LEU A 145 13.09 48.40 10.09
C LEU A 145 14.41 48.47 10.88
N TYR A 146 15.30 47.53 10.61
CA TYR A 146 16.63 47.40 11.26
C TYR A 146 17.81 47.91 10.43
N PHE A 147 17.66 48.03 9.11
CA PHE A 147 18.76 48.41 8.22
C PHE A 147 18.39 49.71 7.51
N SER A 148 18.77 50.83 8.13
CA SER A 148 18.43 52.18 7.68
C SER A 148 18.95 52.55 6.28
N GLY A 149 19.86 51.75 5.70
CA GLY A 149 20.42 51.95 4.36
C GLY A 149 19.90 51.01 3.27
N VAL A 150 18.87 50.19 3.56
CA VAL A 150 18.36 49.18 2.61
C VAL A 150 16.87 49.36 2.39
N ASN A 151 16.46 49.59 1.14
CA ASN A 151 15.05 49.74 0.79
C ASN A 151 14.40 48.38 0.51
N CYS A 152 13.25 48.13 1.12
CA CYS A 152 12.60 46.82 1.11
C CYS A 152 12.18 46.31 -0.28
N LEU A 153 11.70 47.20 -1.15
CA LEU A 153 11.20 46.84 -2.49
C LEU A 153 12.19 47.09 -3.62
N ARG A 154 13.42 47.53 -3.32
CA ARG A 154 14.46 47.72 -4.32
C ARG A 154 15.44 46.54 -4.36
N MET A 155 16.02 46.31 -5.54
CA MET A 155 17.16 45.40 -5.67
C MET A 155 18.38 45.99 -4.95
N PRO A 156 19.24 45.17 -4.31
CA PRO A 156 19.24 43.70 -4.29
C PRO A 156 18.40 43.06 -3.17
N HIS A 157 17.87 43.84 -2.23
CA HIS A 157 17.18 43.32 -1.05
C HIS A 157 15.94 42.49 -1.38
N LEU A 158 15.14 42.94 -2.35
CA LEU A 158 13.96 42.20 -2.81
C LEU A 158 14.29 40.75 -3.23
N LEU A 159 15.43 40.53 -3.90
CA LEU A 159 15.88 39.21 -4.31
C LEU A 159 16.30 38.34 -3.12
N HIS A 160 17.00 38.93 -2.15
CA HIS A 160 17.38 38.23 -0.92
C HIS A 160 16.16 37.88 -0.06
N MET A 161 15.17 38.77 0.03
CA MET A 161 13.90 38.52 0.72
C MET A 161 13.10 37.37 0.08
N LEU A 162 12.97 37.36 -1.25
CA LEU A 162 12.32 36.26 -1.97
C LEU A 162 13.06 34.93 -1.78
N ALA A 163 14.40 34.93 -1.82
CA ALA A 163 15.22 33.75 -1.56
C ALA A 163 15.08 33.25 -0.12
N GLY A 164 15.01 34.15 0.86
CA GLY A 164 14.76 33.85 2.26
C GLY A 164 13.39 33.19 2.47
N LEU A 165 12.31 33.78 1.94
CA LEU A 165 10.95 33.24 2.04
C LEU A 165 10.80 31.87 1.34
N ALA A 166 11.40 31.70 0.16
CA ALA A 166 11.43 30.41 -0.52
C ALA A 166 12.17 29.35 0.31
N SER A 167 13.28 29.72 0.93
CA SER A 167 14.05 28.85 1.81
C SER A 167 13.29 28.50 3.09
N ALA A 168 12.56 29.47 3.69
CA ALA A 168 11.69 29.24 4.84
C ALA A 168 10.58 28.23 4.51
N ALA A 169 9.92 28.38 3.35
CA ALA A 169 8.87 27.47 2.90
C ALA A 169 9.40 26.05 2.67
N LEU A 170 10.55 25.93 1.99
CA LEU A 170 11.21 24.65 1.78
C LEU A 170 11.61 24.01 3.11
N PHE A 171 12.22 24.78 4.01
CA PHE A 171 12.66 24.30 5.33
C PHE A 171 11.48 23.82 6.17
N LEU A 172 10.35 24.55 6.20
CA LEU A 172 9.14 24.15 6.90
C LEU A 172 8.54 22.87 6.32
N ALA A 173 8.50 22.74 4.98
CA ALA A 173 8.00 21.55 4.31
C ALA A 173 8.85 20.30 4.64
N VAL A 174 10.18 20.43 4.57
CA VAL A 174 11.10 19.34 4.94
C VAL A 174 10.96 18.99 6.42
N THR A 175 10.87 19.98 7.31
CA THR A 175 10.65 19.76 8.74
C THR A 175 9.34 19.04 9.01
N ALA A 176 8.25 19.44 8.34
CA ALA A 176 6.95 18.78 8.47
C ALA A 176 7.01 17.31 8.04
N LEU A 177 7.67 17.02 6.92
CA LEU A 177 7.90 15.65 6.44
C LEU A 177 8.76 14.85 7.43
N LEU A 178 9.80 15.44 8.01
CA LEU A 178 10.65 14.80 9.02
C LEU A 178 9.93 14.58 10.36
N VAL A 179 9.06 15.49 10.78
CA VAL A 179 8.21 15.32 11.97
C VAL A 179 7.22 14.17 11.76
N VAL A 180 6.66 14.07 10.56
CA VAL A 180 5.83 12.93 10.15
C VAL A 180 6.65 11.64 10.16
N ALA A 181 7.86 11.65 9.59
CA ALA A 181 8.73 10.47 9.50
C ALA A 181 9.31 10.02 10.86
N SER A 182 9.53 10.96 11.78
CA SER A 182 10.06 10.72 13.14
C SER A 182 8.97 10.43 14.17
N SER A 183 7.71 10.75 13.85
CA SER A 183 6.60 10.20 14.60
C SER A 183 6.58 8.70 14.40
N ASP A 184 6.09 7.95 15.38
CA ASP A 184 5.81 6.53 15.19
C ASP A 184 4.91 6.45 13.96
N LEU A 185 5.51 6.11 12.81
CA LEU A 185 4.78 5.66 11.66
C LEU A 185 4.02 4.49 12.22
N ASN A 186 2.70 4.66 12.35
CA ASN A 186 1.83 3.54 12.59
C ASN A 186 2.27 2.54 11.52
N PRO A 187 2.92 1.43 11.93
CA PRO A 187 3.65 0.61 10.99
C PRO A 187 2.66 -0.17 10.17
N VAL A 188 1.38 0.25 10.10
CA VAL A 188 0.30 -0.35 9.36
C VAL A 188 -0.43 0.58 8.34
N SER A 189 -0.30 1.90 8.43
CA SER A 189 -0.99 2.85 7.54
C SER A 189 -0.09 3.38 6.42
N GLN A 190 -0.60 3.53 5.19
CA GLN A 190 0.11 4.16 4.06
C GLN A 190 -0.13 5.68 3.98
N GLY A 191 -0.94 6.26 4.87
CA GLY A 191 -1.12 7.71 4.96
C GLY A 191 -0.02 8.37 5.79
N TYR A 192 0.53 9.47 5.29
CA TYR A 192 1.54 10.28 5.98
C TYR A 192 1.07 10.81 7.36
N LEU A 193 -0.24 10.88 7.63
CA LEU A 193 -0.80 11.42 8.89
C LEU A 193 -1.41 10.37 9.82
N ALA A 194 -1.13 9.09 9.61
CA ALA A 194 -1.95 8.04 10.19
C ALA A 194 -1.62 7.64 11.64
N SER A 195 -0.73 8.39 12.29
CA SER A 195 -0.54 8.40 13.74
C SER A 195 -1.17 9.68 14.30
N PRO A 196 -2.11 9.62 15.25
CA PRO A 196 -2.68 10.82 15.89
C PRO A 196 -1.60 11.68 16.58
N ALA A 197 -0.48 11.06 16.98
CA ALA A 197 0.70 11.77 17.45
C ALA A 197 1.39 12.58 16.34
N ALA A 198 1.47 12.07 15.10
CA ALA A 198 1.99 12.81 13.95
C ALA A 198 1.10 14.02 13.64
N TYR A 199 -0.22 13.84 13.69
CA TYR A 199 -1.18 14.92 13.46
C TYR A 199 -1.05 16.04 14.50
N THR A 200 -0.96 15.67 15.78
CA THR A 200 -0.75 16.63 16.87
C THR A 200 0.59 17.34 16.75
N ARG A 201 1.68 16.61 16.49
CA ARG A 201 3.02 17.19 16.32
C ARG A 201 3.10 18.12 15.13
N LEU A 202 2.44 17.78 14.02
CA LEU A 202 2.36 18.65 12.85
C LEU A 202 1.55 19.91 13.15
N ARG A 203 0.40 19.81 13.83
CA ARG A 203 -0.37 20.98 14.29
C ARG A 203 0.50 21.90 15.16
N ILE A 204 1.20 21.34 16.14
CA ILE A 204 2.10 22.10 17.01
C ILE A 204 3.21 22.77 16.19
N LEU A 205 3.84 22.07 15.24
CA LEU A 205 4.85 22.63 14.33
C LEU A 205 4.30 23.81 13.52
N MET A 206 3.11 23.66 12.92
CA MET A 206 2.47 24.73 12.14
C MET A 206 2.10 25.92 13.00
N THR A 207 1.60 25.70 14.23
CA THR A 207 1.32 26.79 15.18
C THR A 207 2.60 27.49 15.64
N LYS A 208 3.72 26.77 15.79
CA LYS A 208 5.03 27.36 16.09
C LYS A 208 5.56 28.22 14.94
N ALA A 209 5.41 27.76 13.70
CA ALA A 209 5.74 28.57 12.53
C ALA A 209 4.87 29.84 12.48
N ALA A 210 3.56 29.71 12.73
CA ALA A 210 2.66 30.85 12.82
C ALA A 210 3.04 31.82 13.95
N TYR A 211 3.46 31.31 15.11
CA TYR A 211 3.96 32.11 16.23
C TYR A 211 5.18 32.95 15.83
N ILE A 212 6.17 32.36 15.13
CA ILE A 212 7.36 33.09 14.65
C ILE A 212 6.99 34.13 13.59
N ILE A 213 6.13 33.78 12.63
CA ILE A 213 5.62 34.74 11.64
C ILE A 213 4.87 35.89 12.31
N CYS A 214 4.09 35.61 13.36
CA CYS A 214 3.42 36.67 14.13
C CYS A 214 4.40 37.58 14.84
N ALA A 215 5.51 37.03 15.34
CA ALA A 215 6.55 37.79 16.02
C ALA A 215 7.40 38.64 15.05
N ASP A 216 7.70 38.14 13.85
CA ASP A 216 8.63 38.78 12.92
C ASP A 216 7.97 39.58 11.78
N CYS A 217 6.76 39.22 11.33
CA CYS A 217 6.16 39.83 10.13
C CYS A 217 4.98 40.76 10.41
N LEU A 218 4.20 40.53 11.48
CA LEU A 218 2.91 41.20 11.64
C LEU A 218 3.01 42.66 12.08
N ASP A 219 4.14 43.08 12.63
CA ASP A 219 4.42 44.49 12.92
C ASP A 219 4.74 45.30 11.65
N ALA A 220 5.12 44.64 10.55
CA ALA A 220 5.64 45.25 9.33
C ALA A 220 4.56 45.59 8.27
N PHE A 221 3.30 45.16 8.44
CA PHE A 221 2.24 45.37 7.45
C PHE A 221 1.35 46.60 7.74
N PRO A 222 1.47 47.70 6.98
CA PRO A 222 0.74 48.92 7.25
C PRO A 222 -0.73 48.88 6.84
N ARG A 223 -1.18 47.97 5.95
CA ARG A 223 -2.62 47.77 5.69
C ARG A 223 -3.35 47.12 6.88
N VAL A 224 -2.64 46.29 7.64
CA VAL A 224 -3.12 45.72 8.91
C VAL A 224 -3.11 46.81 10.00
N GLN A 225 -2.10 47.70 9.99
CA GLN A 225 -2.08 48.90 10.84
C GLN A 225 -3.14 49.95 10.46
N ALA A 226 -3.52 50.08 9.18
CA ALA A 226 -4.41 51.13 8.67
C ALA A 226 -5.90 50.76 8.71
N SER A 227 -6.24 49.47 8.63
CA SER A 227 -7.63 48.99 8.78
C SER A 227 -8.18 49.19 10.21
N THR A 228 -7.29 49.41 11.18
CA THR A 228 -7.63 49.78 12.56
C THR A 228 -7.02 51.15 12.87
N ARG A 229 -7.76 52.22 12.57
CA ARG A 229 -7.39 53.60 12.93
C ARG A 229 -7.02 53.69 14.42
N GLY A 230 -5.73 53.83 14.70
CA GLY A 230 -5.16 54.01 16.04
C GLY A 230 -4.80 52.70 16.74
N HIS A 231 -3.51 52.45 16.93
CA HIS A 231 -2.93 51.42 17.84
C HIS A 231 -3.19 49.93 17.56
N GLY A 232 -3.95 49.53 16.53
CA GLY A 232 -4.39 48.13 16.34
C GLY A 232 -3.49 47.17 15.54
N GLY A 233 -2.51 47.65 14.77
CA GLY A 233 -1.68 46.78 13.92
C GLY A 233 -0.69 45.89 14.67
N MET A 234 0.13 46.48 15.56
CA MET A 234 1.01 45.74 16.50
C MET A 234 0.22 44.85 17.46
N ALA A 235 -1.04 45.21 17.76
CA ALA A 235 -1.90 44.39 18.60
C ALA A 235 -2.18 43.03 17.95
N LEU A 236 -2.41 42.96 16.64
CA LEU A 236 -2.69 41.69 15.95
C LEU A 236 -1.51 40.71 16.01
N GLY A 237 -0.27 41.20 15.88
CA GLY A 237 0.95 40.40 16.02
C GLY A 237 1.08 39.78 17.41
N VAL A 238 0.99 40.62 18.44
CA VAL A 238 1.14 40.21 19.85
C VAL A 238 -0.01 39.33 20.33
N PHE A 239 -1.27 39.67 20.00
CA PHE A 239 -2.42 38.81 20.32
C PHE A 239 -2.38 37.50 19.53
N GLY A 240 -1.86 37.52 18.29
CA GLY A 240 -1.59 36.32 17.49
C GLY A 240 -0.55 35.41 18.16
N MET A 241 0.53 35.97 18.69
CA MET A 241 1.54 35.23 19.46
C MET A 241 0.92 34.58 20.71
N LEU A 242 0.18 35.35 21.51
CA LEU A 242 -0.50 34.85 22.71
C LEU A 242 -1.48 33.71 22.37
N ALA A 243 -2.28 33.87 21.31
CA ALA A 243 -3.21 32.84 20.85
C ALA A 243 -2.47 31.56 20.40
N CYS A 244 -1.36 31.69 19.68
CA CYS A 244 -0.56 30.55 19.24
C CYS A 244 0.04 29.79 20.43
N VAL A 245 0.62 30.47 21.41
CA VAL A 245 1.20 29.83 22.60
C VAL A 245 0.10 29.16 23.45
N CYS A 246 -1.07 29.80 23.61
CA CYS A 246 -2.23 29.21 24.27
C CYS A 246 -2.69 27.93 23.55
N PHE A 247 -2.73 27.94 22.22
CA PHE A 247 -3.11 26.78 21.42
C PHE A 247 -2.09 25.65 21.56
N ILE A 248 -0.78 25.95 21.52
CA ILE A 248 0.29 24.96 21.75
C ILE A 248 0.16 24.35 23.15
N PHE A 249 -0.03 25.18 24.19
CA PHE A 249 -0.22 24.71 25.55
C PHE A 249 -1.48 23.82 25.68
N TYR A 250 -2.59 24.22 25.06
CA TYR A 250 -3.83 23.44 25.03
C TYR A 250 -3.66 22.06 24.39
N TRP A 251 -2.99 21.97 23.24
CA TRP A 251 -2.70 20.69 22.60
C TRP A 251 -1.72 19.85 23.40
N ASN A 252 -0.66 20.44 23.95
CA ASN A 252 0.26 19.70 24.82
C ASN A 252 -0.47 19.13 26.06
N LEU A 253 -1.34 19.91 26.68
CA LEU A 253 -2.16 19.48 27.82
C LEU A 253 -3.12 18.34 27.43
N ARG A 254 -3.79 18.41 26.28
CA ARG A 254 -4.77 17.39 25.86
C ARG A 254 -4.16 16.13 25.25
N THR A 255 -3.16 16.25 24.39
CA THR A 255 -2.67 15.14 23.54
C THR A 255 -1.25 14.66 23.87
N MET A 256 -0.65 15.15 24.96
CA MET A 256 0.46 14.57 25.74
C MET A 256 1.34 13.54 25.00
N PRO A 257 2.31 13.95 24.18
CA PRO A 257 3.30 13.03 23.63
C PRO A 257 4.39 12.74 24.69
N PHE A 258 5.09 11.61 24.57
CA PHE A 258 6.34 11.22 25.27
C PHE A 258 6.28 10.24 26.47
N TYR A 259 7.39 9.49 26.55
CA TYR A 259 7.60 8.20 27.22
C TYR A 259 7.56 8.24 28.74
N TRP A 260 7.86 9.39 29.34
CA TRP A 260 7.97 9.55 30.79
C TRP A 260 7.04 10.66 31.28
N ARG A 261 6.08 10.30 32.13
CA ARG A 261 5.03 11.20 32.66
C ARG A 261 5.57 12.53 33.22
N PRO A 262 6.64 12.57 34.05
CA PRO A 262 7.11 13.83 34.61
C PRO A 262 7.75 14.75 33.56
N VAL A 263 8.49 14.20 32.59
CA VAL A 263 9.13 15.02 31.53
C VAL A 263 8.09 15.74 30.68
N ASN A 264 6.99 15.07 30.37
CA ASN A 264 5.93 15.69 29.59
C ASN A 264 5.20 16.80 30.37
N ALA A 265 4.99 16.62 31.67
CA ALA A 265 4.45 17.67 32.53
C ALA A 265 5.40 18.88 32.61
N ILE A 266 6.71 18.65 32.72
CA ILE A 266 7.71 19.72 32.70
C ILE A 266 7.71 20.44 31.35
N TRP A 267 7.73 19.71 30.24
CA TRP A 267 7.73 20.29 28.89
C TRP A 267 6.48 21.13 28.63
N SER A 268 5.30 20.65 29.01
CA SER A 268 4.08 21.44 28.93
C SER A 268 4.13 22.68 29.82
N GLY A 269 4.74 22.59 31.01
CA GLY A 269 4.94 23.73 31.90
C GLY A 269 5.86 24.80 31.31
N LEU A 270 6.89 24.41 30.55
CA LEU A 270 7.77 25.37 29.86
C LEU A 270 6.99 26.27 28.88
N TRP A 271 5.97 25.74 28.20
CA TRP A 271 5.07 26.55 27.37
C TRP A 271 4.21 27.51 28.19
N ALA A 272 3.80 27.15 29.41
CA ALA A 272 3.14 28.07 30.32
C ALA A 272 4.06 29.22 30.77
N GLY A 273 5.37 28.96 30.88
CA GLY A 273 6.38 30.00 31.10
C GLY A 273 6.45 31.01 29.95
N ILE A 274 6.29 30.58 28.70
CA ILE A 274 6.29 31.45 27.50
C ILE A 274 5.02 32.30 27.41
N LEU A 275 3.90 31.85 28.00
CA LEU A 275 2.66 32.66 28.05
C LEU A 275 2.85 33.97 28.82
N VAL A 276 3.70 33.98 29.85
CA VAL A 276 3.97 35.15 30.69
C VAL A 276 4.50 36.35 29.90
N PRO A 277 5.63 36.25 29.18
CA PRO A 277 6.12 37.36 28.37
C PRO A 277 5.12 37.74 27.27
N CYS A 278 4.46 36.79 26.59
CA CYS A 278 3.45 37.11 25.57
C CYS A 278 2.26 37.91 26.15
N ALA A 279 1.78 37.55 27.35
CA ALA A 279 0.71 38.28 28.01
C ALA A 279 1.14 39.68 28.44
N ILE A 280 2.35 39.82 28.98
CA ILE A 280 2.89 41.11 29.40
C ILE A 280 3.07 42.04 28.19
N VAL A 281 3.62 41.55 27.07
CA VAL A 281 3.73 42.32 25.82
C VAL A 281 2.33 42.74 25.33
N ALA A 282 1.33 41.87 25.41
CA ALA A 282 -0.05 42.21 25.04
C ALA A 282 -0.62 43.34 25.92
N THR A 283 -0.38 43.29 27.23
CA THR A 283 -0.81 44.35 28.16
C THR A 283 -0.08 45.68 27.95
N LEU A 284 1.23 45.62 27.65
CA LEU A 284 2.02 46.80 27.34
C LEU A 284 1.49 47.50 26.09
N GLN A 285 1.17 46.72 25.06
CA GLN A 285 0.61 47.26 23.82
C GLN A 285 -0.77 47.87 24.01
N TRP A 286 -1.60 47.29 24.88
CA TRP A 286 -2.94 47.78 25.17
C TRP A 286 -2.95 49.14 25.92
N ASN A 287 -1.98 49.37 26.81
CA ASN A 287 -2.00 50.50 27.73
C ASN A 287 -1.32 51.79 27.21
N GLY A 288 -0.62 51.75 26.07
CA GLY A 288 -0.23 52.93 25.26
C GLY A 288 0.70 54.01 25.86
N LYS A 289 0.91 54.10 27.17
CA LYS A 289 1.78 55.09 27.83
C LYS A 289 2.61 54.44 28.94
N HIS A 290 3.91 54.25 28.69
CA HIS A 290 4.83 53.61 29.65
C HIS A 290 6.10 54.44 29.82
N THR A 291 6.37 54.88 31.05
CA THR A 291 7.66 55.45 31.46
C THR A 291 8.77 54.38 31.39
N GLU A 292 10.04 54.78 31.25
CA GLU A 292 11.16 53.83 31.22
C GLU A 292 11.25 52.97 32.48
N GLU A 293 10.92 53.54 33.65
CA GLU A 293 10.83 52.80 34.92
C GLU A 293 9.78 51.69 34.87
N HIS A 294 8.61 51.96 34.30
CA HIS A 294 7.53 50.98 34.14
C HIS A 294 7.96 49.82 33.24
N ARG A 295 8.73 50.08 32.18
CA ARG A 295 9.27 49.05 31.27
C ARG A 295 10.29 48.15 31.98
N ASN A 296 11.16 48.74 32.83
CA ASN A 296 12.14 47.99 33.62
C ASN A 296 11.49 47.15 34.73
N GLU A 297 10.41 47.65 35.35
CA GLU A 297 9.60 46.89 36.30
C GLU A 297 8.95 45.66 35.65
N MET A 298 8.41 45.79 34.44
CA MET A 298 7.80 44.69 33.70
C MET A 298 8.82 43.62 33.33
N THR A 299 10.05 43.99 33.00
CA THR A 299 11.18 43.05 32.80
C THR A 299 11.46 42.21 34.06
N ARG A 300 11.45 42.85 35.24
CA ARG A 300 11.61 42.13 36.52
C ARG A 300 10.42 41.20 36.78
N MET A 301 9.19 41.63 36.49
CA MET A 301 8.00 40.81 36.63
C MET A 301 8.05 39.53 35.76
N VAL A 302 8.53 39.61 34.52
CA VAL A 302 8.72 38.42 33.68
C VAL A 302 9.64 37.42 34.35
N LEU A 303 10.81 37.85 34.82
CA LEU A 303 11.79 36.97 35.46
C LEU A 303 11.22 36.28 36.72
N TYR A 304 10.48 37.02 37.54
CA TYR A 304 9.86 36.47 38.74
C TYR A 304 8.65 35.57 38.46
N LEU A 305 7.89 35.82 37.39
CA LEU A 305 6.63 35.12 37.11
C LEU A 305 6.81 33.90 36.19
N VAL A 306 7.87 33.84 35.37
CA VAL A 306 8.13 32.71 34.47
C VAL A 306 8.30 31.40 35.24
N PHE A 307 9.13 31.34 36.28
CA PHE A 307 9.35 30.08 37.02
C PHE A 307 8.11 29.60 37.80
N PRO A 308 7.36 30.46 38.51
CA PRO A 308 6.07 30.10 39.08
C PRO A 308 5.06 29.63 38.02
N ALA A 309 4.98 30.29 36.87
CA ALA A 309 4.09 29.89 35.78
C ALA A 309 4.45 28.51 35.22
N ILE A 310 5.75 28.20 35.10
CA ILE A 310 6.22 26.86 34.73
C ILE A 310 5.78 25.83 35.77
N ALA A 311 5.99 26.10 37.06
CA ALA A 311 5.60 25.20 38.15
C ALA A 311 4.08 24.94 38.18
N VAL A 312 3.27 26.00 38.04
CA VAL A 312 1.80 25.90 37.97
C VAL A 312 1.38 25.12 36.73
N GLY A 313 1.95 25.42 35.56
CA GLY A 313 1.67 24.72 34.31
C GLY A 313 2.00 23.23 34.40
N THR A 314 3.16 22.89 34.97
CA THR A 314 3.56 21.49 35.23
C THR A 314 2.61 20.80 36.19
N GLY A 315 2.19 21.48 37.27
CA GLY A 315 1.23 20.95 38.23
C GLY A 315 -0.14 20.66 37.60
N ILE A 316 -0.68 21.59 36.82
CA ILE A 316 -1.95 21.43 36.08
C ILE A 316 -1.84 20.25 35.11
N THR A 317 -0.75 20.15 34.35
CA THR A 317 -0.54 19.08 33.37
C THR A 317 -0.36 17.72 34.05
N ALA A 318 0.33 17.65 35.18
CA ALA A 318 0.47 16.43 35.98
C ALA A 318 -0.88 15.98 36.57
N LEU A 319 -1.65 16.90 37.13
CA LEU A 319 -2.98 16.64 37.68
C LEU A 319 -3.95 16.17 36.59
N TYR A 320 -3.97 16.84 35.44
CA TYR A 320 -4.76 16.43 34.29
C TYR A 320 -4.35 15.06 33.78
N GLY A 321 -3.04 14.79 33.66
CA GLY A 321 -2.50 13.49 33.25
C GLY A 321 -2.93 12.36 34.18
N TRP A 322 -2.88 12.58 35.50
CA TRP A 322 -3.38 11.64 36.49
C TRP A 322 -4.89 11.41 36.34
N TRP A 323 -5.68 12.48 36.24
CA TRP A 323 -7.13 12.40 36.08
C TRP A 323 -7.55 11.69 34.78
N ALA A 324 -6.91 12.02 33.66
CA ALA A 324 -7.19 11.45 32.35
C ALA A 324 -6.86 9.95 32.26
N MET A 325 -5.95 9.43 33.09
CA MET A 325 -5.58 8.01 33.14
C MET A 325 -6.43 7.18 34.11
N ARG A 326 -7.27 7.80 34.95
CA ARG A 326 -8.17 7.07 35.88
C ARG A 326 -9.04 6.02 35.20
N PRO A 327 -9.63 6.23 34.01
CA PRO A 327 -10.43 5.21 33.35
C PRO A 327 -9.65 3.93 33.01
N ALA A 328 -8.32 3.99 32.86
CA ALA A 328 -7.51 2.81 32.57
C ALA A 328 -7.54 1.79 33.74
N GLN A 329 -7.69 2.25 34.98
CA GLN A 329 -7.76 1.36 36.15
C GLN A 329 -9.00 0.46 36.13
N LYS A 330 -10.09 0.90 35.48
CA LYS A 330 -11.31 0.10 35.32
C LYS A 330 -11.10 -1.16 34.48
N PHE A 331 -10.02 -1.22 33.71
CA PHE A 331 -9.69 -2.35 32.85
C PHE A 331 -8.78 -3.39 33.51
N LYS A 332 -8.32 -3.16 34.75
CA LYS A 332 -7.38 -4.05 35.45
C LYS A 332 -8.03 -5.33 35.97
N ASP A 333 -9.24 -5.21 36.52
CA ASP A 333 -9.93 -6.30 37.23
C ASP A 333 -11.27 -6.65 36.55
N VAL A 334 -11.26 -6.82 35.22
CA VAL A 334 -12.47 -7.17 34.46
C VAL A 334 -12.70 -8.67 34.51
N ALA A 335 -13.86 -9.11 34.99
CA ALA A 335 -14.22 -10.52 35.04
C ALA A 335 -14.19 -11.16 33.63
N PRO A 336 -13.70 -12.41 33.48
CA PRO A 336 -13.66 -13.09 32.20
C PRO A 336 -15.08 -13.25 31.62
N GLY A 337 -15.29 -12.82 30.38
CA GLY A 337 -16.59 -12.88 29.67
C GLY A 337 -17.39 -11.57 29.66
N THR A 338 -16.97 -10.54 30.40
CA THR A 338 -17.65 -9.24 30.39
C THR A 338 -17.44 -8.50 29.06
N LYS A 339 -18.49 -7.96 28.45
CA LYS A 339 -18.36 -7.12 27.23
C LYS A 339 -17.58 -5.84 27.55
N LEU A 340 -16.35 -5.75 27.04
CA LEU A 340 -15.41 -4.64 27.25
C LEU A 340 -15.98 -3.26 26.91
N SER A 341 -16.93 -3.17 25.97
CA SER A 341 -17.64 -1.93 25.62
C SER A 341 -18.50 -1.35 26.75
N LYS A 342 -18.90 -2.17 27.73
CA LYS A 342 -19.67 -1.73 28.89
C LYS A 342 -18.81 -1.21 30.05
N VAL A 343 -17.49 -1.46 30.02
CA VAL A 343 -16.56 -1.07 31.10
C VAL A 343 -16.33 0.45 31.11
N HIS A 344 -16.14 1.05 29.93
CA HIS A 344 -15.99 2.49 29.78
C HIS A 344 -16.51 2.95 28.42
N LYS A 345 -17.30 4.03 28.42
CA LYS A 345 -17.77 4.67 27.19
C LYS A 345 -16.73 5.69 26.75
N PHE A 346 -15.92 5.32 25.75
CA PHE A 346 -14.94 6.22 25.15
C PHE A 346 -15.65 7.38 24.43
N LYS A 347 -15.11 8.60 24.57
CA LYS A 347 -15.60 9.79 23.87
C LYS A 347 -15.08 9.82 22.44
N ASN A 348 -13.75 9.67 22.28
CA ASN A 348 -13.04 9.78 21.01
C ASN A 348 -11.96 8.69 20.87
N GLU A 349 -11.47 8.47 19.64
CA GLU A 349 -10.33 7.59 19.34
C GLU A 349 -9.04 7.98 20.09
N GLU A 350 -8.80 9.28 20.27
CA GLU A 350 -7.64 9.81 20.99
C GLU A 350 -7.63 9.39 22.47
N GLU A 351 -8.81 9.18 23.07
CA GLU A 351 -8.94 8.71 24.46
C GLU A 351 -8.50 7.24 24.57
N VAL A 352 -8.85 6.41 23.58
CA VAL A 352 -8.43 5.01 23.51
C VAL A 352 -6.91 4.93 23.40
N GLU A 353 -6.31 5.70 22.50
CA GLU A 353 -4.85 5.71 22.33
C GLU A 353 -4.15 6.18 23.61
N ARG A 354 -4.65 7.25 24.22
CA ARG A 354 -4.08 7.79 25.47
C ARG A 354 -4.09 6.77 26.59
N LEU A 355 -5.22 6.09 26.80
CA LEU A 355 -5.37 5.06 27.83
C LEU A 355 -4.55 3.81 27.49
N ALA A 356 -4.45 3.43 26.21
CA ALA A 356 -3.66 2.29 25.76
C ALA A 356 -2.16 2.44 26.08
N ARG A 357 -1.66 3.67 26.25
CA ARG A 357 -0.25 3.94 26.61
C ARG A 357 0.16 3.40 27.97
N VAL A 358 -0.75 2.88 28.81
CA VAL A 358 -0.34 2.10 30.00
C VAL A 358 0.58 0.95 29.63
N MET A 359 0.49 0.39 28.41
CA MET A 359 1.40 -0.66 27.94
C MET A 359 2.88 -0.25 27.81
N ARG A 360 3.21 1.05 27.90
CA ARG A 360 4.56 1.58 27.68
C ARG A 360 5.40 1.58 28.95
N VAL A 361 5.33 0.50 29.71
CA VAL A 361 6.18 0.24 30.87
C VAL A 361 7.21 -0.80 30.44
N PHE A 362 8.48 -0.46 30.63
CA PHE A 362 9.60 -1.35 30.33
C PHE A 362 10.30 -1.67 31.64
N ASP A 363 10.67 -2.93 31.80
CA ASP A 363 11.52 -3.39 32.89
C ASP A 363 12.96 -2.86 32.72
N SER A 364 13.77 -3.00 33.75
CA SER A 364 15.19 -2.65 33.79
C SER A 364 16.01 -3.24 32.64
N ASP A 365 15.63 -4.42 32.14
CA ASP A 365 16.22 -5.09 30.98
C ASP A 365 15.71 -4.58 29.62
N GLY A 366 14.83 -3.57 29.62
CA GLY A 366 14.22 -3.00 28.41
C GLY A 366 13.12 -3.86 27.78
N LEU A 367 12.71 -4.94 28.45
CA LEU A 367 11.56 -5.77 28.07
C LEU A 367 10.25 -5.10 28.50
N ALA A 368 9.20 -5.22 27.69
CA ALA A 368 7.90 -4.67 28.04
C ALA A 368 7.25 -5.47 29.18
N ASP A 369 6.70 -4.78 30.17
CA ASP A 369 5.93 -5.39 31.26
C ASP A 369 4.67 -6.08 30.68
N LEU A 370 4.56 -7.38 30.94
CA LEU A 370 3.50 -8.23 30.40
C LEU A 370 2.11 -7.85 30.95
N ASP A 371 2.03 -7.44 32.21
CA ASP A 371 0.76 -7.08 32.86
C ASP A 371 0.27 -5.72 32.33
N ALA A 372 1.19 -4.76 32.19
CA ALA A 372 0.91 -3.48 31.57
C ALA A 372 0.50 -3.63 30.09
N ALA A 373 1.14 -4.55 29.37
CA ALA A 373 0.80 -4.88 28.00
C ALA A 373 -0.60 -5.50 27.88
N ALA A 374 -0.95 -6.44 28.75
CA ALA A 374 -2.27 -7.06 28.79
C ALA A 374 -3.38 -6.04 29.07
N LEU A 375 -3.14 -5.11 30.02
CA LEU A 375 -4.07 -4.02 30.30
C LEU A 375 -4.26 -3.10 29.08
N GLY A 376 -3.17 -2.69 28.44
CA GLY A 376 -3.23 -1.87 27.23
C GLY A 376 -3.98 -2.56 26.09
N GLU A 377 -3.79 -3.87 25.94
CA GLU A 377 -4.53 -4.69 24.98
C GLU A 377 -6.04 -4.71 25.29
N ALA A 378 -6.43 -4.84 26.56
CA ALA A 378 -7.84 -4.78 26.97
C ALA A 378 -8.49 -3.42 26.65
N ILE A 379 -7.78 -2.32 26.88
CA ILE A 379 -8.24 -0.95 26.57
C ILE A 379 -8.42 -0.76 25.07
N ILE A 380 -7.46 -1.22 24.25
CA ILE A 380 -7.58 -1.15 22.78
C ILE A 380 -8.77 -1.99 22.32
N LYS A 381 -8.93 -3.20 22.84
CA LYS A 381 -10.09 -4.06 22.54
C LYS A 381 -11.40 -3.36 22.91
N ALA A 382 -11.47 -2.66 24.04
CA ALA A 382 -12.67 -1.91 24.40
C ALA A 382 -12.93 -0.75 23.43
N GLY A 383 -11.91 0.02 23.07
CA GLY A 383 -12.00 1.11 22.10
C GLY A 383 -12.43 0.65 20.71
N MET A 384 -11.98 -0.53 20.28
CA MET A 384 -12.38 -1.14 19.00
C MET A 384 -13.86 -1.54 18.97
N GLN A 385 -14.43 -1.99 20.09
CA GLN A 385 -15.87 -2.25 20.16
C GLN A 385 -16.69 -0.96 20.13
N ALA A 386 -16.13 0.13 20.66
CA ALA A 386 -16.77 1.44 20.61
C ALA A 386 -16.68 2.08 19.20
N PHE A 387 -15.62 1.79 18.43
CA PHE A 387 -15.37 2.38 17.11
C PHE A 387 -15.04 1.31 16.04
N PRO A 388 -16.02 0.46 15.63
CA PRO A 388 -15.78 -0.71 14.78
C PRO A 388 -15.33 -0.38 13.34
N ASN A 389 -15.74 0.76 12.80
CA ASN A 389 -15.41 1.19 11.44
C ASN A 389 -14.21 2.14 11.36
N ASN A 390 -13.46 2.29 12.45
CA ASN A 390 -12.34 3.22 12.47
C ASN A 390 -11.13 2.62 11.72
N PRO A 391 -10.66 3.25 10.62
CA PRO A 391 -9.53 2.75 9.84
C PRO A 391 -8.27 2.55 10.69
N HIS A 392 -8.01 3.43 11.67
CA HIS A 392 -6.77 3.43 12.46
C HIS A 392 -6.60 2.19 13.34
N LEU A 393 -7.68 1.71 13.97
CA LEU A 393 -7.65 0.56 14.88
C LEU A 393 -7.62 -0.79 14.14
N PHE A 394 -8.26 -0.86 12.97
CA PHE A 394 -8.21 -2.04 12.09
C PHE A 394 -6.80 -2.21 11.49
N ILE A 395 -6.24 -1.11 11.01
CA ILE A 395 -4.88 -1.00 10.49
C ILE A 395 -3.91 -1.61 11.50
N LEU A 396 -3.86 -1.17 12.76
CA LEU A 396 -2.88 -1.66 13.76
C LEU A 396 -2.73 -3.22 13.85
N ASN A 397 -3.83 -3.98 13.74
CA ASN A 397 -3.81 -5.44 13.85
C ASN A 397 -3.38 -6.14 12.54
N PHE A 398 -3.71 -5.56 11.38
CA PHE A 398 -3.44 -6.19 10.08
C PHE A 398 -1.93 -6.29 9.75
N ARG A 399 -1.11 -5.26 10.02
CA ARG A 399 0.36 -5.37 9.80
C ARG A 399 1.07 -6.08 10.96
N ALA A 400 0.44 -6.29 12.12
CA ALA A 400 0.95 -7.24 13.11
C ALA A 400 0.89 -8.67 12.56
N VAL A 401 -0.24 -9.03 11.95
CA VAL A 401 -0.39 -10.29 11.20
C VAL A 401 0.64 -10.39 10.08
N LEU A 402 0.78 -9.36 9.23
CA LEU A 402 1.77 -9.36 8.15
C LEU A 402 3.23 -9.45 8.64
N ARG A 403 3.56 -8.87 9.79
CA ARG A 403 4.93 -8.93 10.35
C ARG A 403 5.28 -10.36 10.76
N VAL A 404 4.40 -11.02 11.51
CA VAL A 404 4.67 -12.39 11.96
C VAL A 404 4.62 -13.35 10.76
N HIS A 405 3.73 -13.12 9.78
CA HIS A 405 3.74 -13.86 8.52
C HIS A 405 5.07 -13.69 7.75
N LYS A 406 5.57 -12.45 7.61
CA LYS A 406 6.85 -12.17 6.95
C LYS A 406 8.04 -12.79 7.69
N GLU A 407 8.04 -12.76 9.02
CA GLU A 407 9.07 -13.40 9.85
C GLU A 407 9.19 -14.89 9.54
N VAL A 408 8.05 -15.59 9.44
CA VAL A 408 8.01 -17.00 9.07
C VAL A 408 8.54 -17.24 7.66
N LEU A 409 8.11 -16.45 6.68
CA LEU A 409 8.61 -16.59 5.30
C LEU A 409 10.12 -16.35 5.18
N LEU A 410 10.67 -15.40 5.96
CA LEU A 410 12.11 -15.14 6.00
C LEU A 410 12.88 -16.31 6.61
N LEU A 411 12.38 -16.89 7.72
CA LEU A 411 12.98 -18.07 8.34
C LEU A 411 12.90 -19.29 7.41
N GLN A 412 11.80 -19.45 6.67
CA GLN A 412 11.65 -20.49 5.66
C GLN A 412 12.66 -20.31 4.52
N ALA A 413 12.84 -19.08 4.02
CA ALA A 413 13.87 -18.78 3.01
C ALA A 413 15.29 -18.98 3.55
N GLU A 414 15.55 -18.66 4.82
CA GLU A 414 16.84 -18.90 5.48
C GLU A 414 17.14 -20.38 5.60
N LEU A 415 16.14 -21.20 5.97
CA LEU A 415 16.24 -22.66 6.00
C LEU A 415 16.57 -23.22 4.62
N TRP A 416 15.86 -22.79 3.56
CA TRP A 416 16.17 -23.20 2.19
C TRP A 416 17.57 -22.79 1.75
N ASN A 417 18.00 -21.57 2.10
CA ASN A 417 19.35 -21.10 1.82
C ASN A 417 20.42 -21.93 2.55
N LEU A 418 20.13 -22.44 3.75
CA LEU A 418 21.02 -23.37 4.46
C LEU A 418 21.09 -24.71 3.73
N CYS A 419 19.96 -25.25 3.29
CA CYS A 419 19.89 -26.53 2.55
C CYS A 419 20.62 -26.48 1.20
N MET A 420 20.73 -25.32 0.56
CA MET A 420 21.42 -25.15 -0.73
C MET A 420 22.95 -24.95 -0.59
N ARG A 421 23.50 -24.89 0.64
CA ARG A 421 24.96 -24.76 0.83
C ARG A 421 25.67 -26.09 0.59
N PRO A 422 26.89 -26.08 0.03
CA PRO A 422 27.65 -27.29 -0.25
C PRO A 422 28.11 -28.05 1.01
N ALA A 423 28.12 -27.40 2.18
CA ALA A 423 28.43 -28.03 3.47
C ALA A 423 27.35 -27.68 4.49
N LEU A 424 26.67 -28.71 5.01
CA LEU A 424 25.54 -28.61 5.92
C LEU A 424 25.93 -29.10 7.32
N LYS A 425 25.79 -28.24 8.33
CA LYS A 425 25.91 -28.66 9.74
C LYS A 425 24.53 -28.98 10.29
N VAL A 426 24.30 -30.22 10.72
CA VAL A 426 22.99 -30.69 11.23
C VAL A 426 22.48 -29.80 12.36
N ALA A 427 23.34 -29.38 13.30
CA ALA A 427 22.96 -28.48 14.39
C ALA A 427 22.43 -27.10 13.93
N GLN A 428 22.86 -26.61 12.76
CA GLN A 428 22.35 -25.33 12.22
C GLN A 428 20.98 -25.51 11.57
N VAL A 429 20.71 -26.67 10.99
CA VAL A 429 19.39 -27.00 10.42
C VAL A 429 18.38 -27.20 11.54
N ASP A 430 18.76 -27.93 12.58
CA ASP A 430 17.93 -28.17 13.77
C ASP A 430 17.51 -26.85 14.44
N SER A 431 18.47 -25.97 14.73
CA SER A 431 18.18 -24.64 15.28
C SER A 431 17.32 -23.76 14.36
N ALA A 432 17.46 -23.88 13.04
CA ALA A 432 16.65 -23.13 12.08
C ALA A 432 15.21 -23.69 11.97
N MET A 433 15.05 -25.01 12.06
CA MET A 433 13.75 -25.67 12.11
C MET A 433 12.99 -25.31 13.39
N ASP A 434 13.63 -25.35 14.56
CA ASP A 434 13.04 -24.93 15.83
C ASP A 434 12.57 -23.47 15.81
N ALA A 435 13.39 -22.58 15.24
CA ALA A 435 13.05 -21.17 15.08
C ALA A 435 11.83 -20.99 14.15
N LEU A 436 11.78 -21.74 13.05
CA LEU A 436 10.66 -21.73 12.11
C LEU A 436 9.37 -22.25 12.75
N GLU A 437 9.42 -23.35 13.48
CA GLU A 437 8.26 -23.94 14.14
C GLU A 437 7.69 -23.02 15.23
N SER A 438 8.56 -22.46 16.08
CA SER A 438 8.19 -21.45 17.07
C SER A 438 7.57 -20.20 16.43
N ALA A 439 8.13 -19.70 15.33
CA ALA A 439 7.59 -18.57 14.59
C ALA A 439 6.23 -18.89 13.94
N SER A 440 6.08 -20.07 13.34
CA SER A 440 4.83 -20.55 12.74
C SER A 440 3.72 -20.69 13.79
N GLY A 441 4.04 -21.26 14.96
CA GLY A 441 3.12 -21.36 16.09
C GLY A 441 2.65 -19.98 16.59
N ARG A 442 3.57 -19.02 16.76
CA ARG A 442 3.24 -17.63 17.11
C ARG A 442 2.37 -16.97 16.03
N ALA A 443 2.71 -17.14 14.75
CA ALA A 443 1.94 -16.60 13.62
C ALA A 443 0.49 -17.09 13.63
N HIS A 444 0.31 -18.40 13.78
CA HIS A 444 -0.99 -19.04 13.79
C HIS A 444 -1.88 -18.53 14.94
N GLN A 445 -1.31 -18.38 16.15
CA GLN A 445 -2.03 -17.79 17.27
C GLN A 445 -2.45 -16.33 17.02
N VAL A 446 -1.57 -15.53 16.41
CA VAL A 446 -1.87 -14.13 16.07
C VAL A 446 -2.99 -14.06 15.03
N TYR A 447 -2.94 -14.86 13.97
CA TYR A 447 -4.01 -14.94 12.98
C TYR A 447 -5.35 -15.32 13.61
N LYS A 448 -5.38 -16.36 14.45
CA LYS A 448 -6.60 -16.83 15.11
C LYS A 448 -7.22 -15.74 15.99
N ARG A 449 -6.42 -15.07 16.82
CA ARG A 449 -6.89 -13.96 17.68
C ARG A 449 -7.47 -12.79 16.87
N VAL A 450 -6.89 -12.48 15.71
CA VAL A 450 -7.38 -11.38 14.86
C VAL A 450 -8.63 -11.81 14.07
N LEU A 451 -8.73 -13.07 13.64
CA LEU A 451 -9.91 -13.60 12.94
C LEU A 451 -11.12 -13.78 13.86
N GLU A 452 -10.94 -14.24 15.10
CA GLU A 452 -11.99 -14.24 16.12
C GLU A 452 -12.61 -12.86 16.33
N ARG A 453 -11.83 -11.80 16.04
CA ARG A 453 -12.22 -10.41 16.19
C ARG A 453 -12.85 -9.80 14.94
N TYR A 454 -12.43 -10.27 13.75
CA TYR A 454 -12.87 -9.79 12.45
C TYR A 454 -13.27 -10.97 11.54
N PRO A 455 -14.31 -11.74 11.90
CA PRO A 455 -14.70 -12.93 11.15
C PRO A 455 -15.25 -12.58 9.75
N THR A 456 -15.70 -11.35 9.55
CA THR A 456 -16.29 -10.88 8.29
C THR A 456 -15.30 -10.20 7.35
N ASN A 457 -14.00 -10.19 7.66
CA ASN A 457 -13.03 -9.50 6.80
C ASN A 457 -12.43 -10.45 5.75
N GLY A 458 -12.88 -10.34 4.51
CA GLY A 458 -12.41 -11.20 3.42
C GLY A 458 -10.90 -11.09 3.10
N LYS A 459 -10.30 -9.90 3.23
CA LYS A 459 -8.85 -9.74 2.95
C LYS A 459 -7.99 -10.45 3.99
N LEU A 460 -8.37 -10.36 5.26
CA LEU A 460 -7.68 -11.03 6.35
C LEU A 460 -7.82 -12.56 6.26
N LEU A 461 -9.03 -13.04 5.94
CA LEU A 461 -9.29 -14.46 5.72
C LEU A 461 -8.46 -15.03 4.55
N ARG A 462 -8.31 -14.30 3.44
CA ARG A 462 -7.38 -14.69 2.35
C ARG A 462 -5.93 -14.75 2.80
N CYS A 463 -5.46 -13.74 3.55
CA CYS A 463 -4.10 -13.76 4.10
C CYS A 463 -3.87 -14.93 5.06
N TYR A 464 -4.91 -15.37 5.78
CA TYR A 464 -4.83 -16.55 6.63
C TYR A 464 -4.88 -17.85 5.84
N GLY A 465 -5.74 -17.95 4.82
CA GLY A 465 -5.77 -19.08 3.89
C GLY A 465 -4.39 -19.31 3.26
N LYS A 466 -3.76 -18.24 2.78
CA LYS A 466 -2.41 -18.30 2.20
C LYS A 466 -1.34 -18.71 3.21
N PHE A 467 -1.45 -18.25 4.45
CA PHE A 467 -0.56 -18.71 5.52
C PHE A 467 -0.73 -20.22 5.80
N LEU A 468 -1.96 -20.70 5.83
CA LEU A 468 -2.24 -22.12 6.06
C LEU A 468 -1.73 -23.00 4.92
N GLU A 469 -1.81 -22.50 3.68
CA GLU A 469 -1.35 -23.17 2.47
C GLU A 469 0.19 -23.19 2.36
N ASP A 470 0.83 -22.02 2.41
CA ASP A 470 2.26 -21.85 2.12
C ASP A 470 3.17 -22.28 3.28
N VAL A 471 2.72 -22.10 4.53
CA VAL A 471 3.54 -22.33 5.73
C VAL A 471 3.12 -23.62 6.45
N LYS A 472 1.83 -23.76 6.76
CA LYS A 472 1.34 -24.92 7.51
C LYS A 472 1.02 -26.13 6.64
N HIS A 473 0.93 -25.95 5.33
CA HIS A 473 0.53 -26.97 4.37
C HIS A 473 -0.81 -27.66 4.71
N ASP A 474 -1.75 -26.93 5.32
CA ASP A 474 -3.12 -27.40 5.60
C ASP A 474 -4.07 -26.85 4.52
N GLN A 475 -4.15 -27.58 3.41
CA GLN A 475 -4.98 -27.22 2.26
C GLN A 475 -6.48 -27.16 2.62
N THR A 476 -6.94 -28.02 3.54
CA THR A 476 -8.36 -28.09 3.93
C THR A 476 -8.80 -26.88 4.76
N ALA A 477 -7.97 -26.42 5.70
CA ALA A 477 -8.25 -25.21 6.46
C ALA A 477 -8.07 -23.95 5.61
N ALA A 478 -7.11 -23.95 4.68
CA ALA A 478 -6.93 -22.87 3.72
C ALA A 478 -8.17 -22.68 2.83
N ALA A 479 -8.70 -23.76 2.26
CA ALA A 479 -9.91 -23.75 1.44
C ALA A 479 -11.13 -23.18 2.21
N ARG A 480 -11.31 -23.58 3.48
CA ARG A 480 -12.37 -23.02 4.34
C ARG A 480 -12.22 -21.50 4.55
N ALA A 481 -11.00 -21.04 4.83
CA ALA A 481 -10.73 -19.61 5.01
C ALA A 481 -10.97 -18.81 3.71
N TYR A 482 -10.61 -19.36 2.54
CA TYR A 482 -10.90 -18.73 1.25
C TYR A 482 -12.40 -18.69 0.93
N GLY A 483 -13.13 -19.77 1.23
CA GLY A 483 -14.59 -19.81 1.08
C GLY A 483 -15.30 -18.76 1.95
N GLU A 484 -14.92 -18.65 3.23
CA GLU A 484 -15.42 -17.59 4.12
C GLU A 484 -15.04 -16.19 3.61
N ALA A 485 -13.84 -16.02 3.05
CA ALA A 485 -13.41 -14.74 2.51
C ALA A 485 -14.27 -14.27 1.33
N ASN A 486 -14.65 -15.20 0.46
CA ASN A 486 -15.46 -14.92 -0.72
C ASN A 486 -16.92 -14.60 -0.35
N ARG A 487 -17.48 -15.26 0.67
CA ARG A 487 -18.82 -14.95 1.20
C ARG A 487 -18.93 -13.53 1.78
N ASN A 488 -17.83 -12.97 2.25
CA ASN A 488 -17.78 -11.71 2.99
C ASN A 488 -17.49 -10.44 2.13
N GLY A 489 -17.56 -10.52 0.79
CA GLY A 489 -17.71 -9.32 -0.07
C GLY A 489 -16.46 -8.45 -0.31
N GLY A 490 -15.25 -9.01 -0.35
CA GLY A 490 -14.01 -8.28 -0.66
C GLY A 490 -13.59 -8.33 -2.14
N SER A 491 -14.20 -7.49 -2.99
CA SER A 491 -13.66 -7.18 -4.33
C SER A 491 -12.46 -6.23 -4.18
N ALA A 492 -11.26 -6.72 -4.52
CA ALA A 492 -10.12 -5.97 -5.08
C ALA A 492 -8.82 -6.76 -4.89
N GLY A 493 -8.30 -7.29 -6.01
CA GLY A 493 -6.88 -7.60 -6.22
C GLY A 493 -6.41 -8.95 -5.68
N GLY A 494 -6.40 -9.96 -6.55
CA GLY A 494 -5.80 -11.28 -6.29
C GLY A 494 -6.85 -12.34 -5.94
N GLY A 495 -7.50 -12.89 -6.96
CA GLY A 495 -8.48 -13.94 -6.78
C GLY A 495 -9.33 -14.20 -8.01
N LEU A 496 -8.69 -14.51 -9.15
CA LEU A 496 -9.36 -15.17 -10.27
C LEU A 496 -9.21 -16.70 -10.18
N LEU A 497 -8.24 -17.20 -9.40
CA LEU A 497 -7.99 -18.63 -9.16
C LEU A 497 -8.84 -19.25 -8.03
N ALA A 498 -9.73 -18.47 -7.41
CA ALA A 498 -10.70 -18.96 -6.43
C ALA A 498 -12.11 -18.55 -6.83
N LEU A 499 -12.41 -18.62 -8.14
CA LEU A 499 -13.79 -18.67 -8.59
C LEU A 499 -14.34 -20.03 -8.14
N ASP A 500 -15.00 -20.01 -6.99
CA ASP A 500 -15.87 -21.06 -6.53
C ASP A 500 -16.93 -21.26 -7.64
N LEU A 501 -16.75 -22.26 -8.51
CA LEU A 501 -17.72 -22.63 -9.57
C LEU A 501 -19.08 -23.03 -8.96
N THR A 502 -19.14 -23.27 -7.65
CA THR A 502 -20.38 -23.47 -6.89
C THR A 502 -21.03 -22.17 -6.38
N GLY A 503 -20.31 -21.05 -6.29
CA GLY A 503 -20.76 -19.83 -5.61
C GLY A 503 -21.30 -18.71 -6.51
N GLY A 504 -21.14 -18.80 -7.84
CA GLY A 504 -21.60 -17.78 -8.81
C GLY A 504 -23.10 -17.81 -9.15
N LEU A 505 -23.90 -18.70 -8.54
CA LEU A 505 -25.26 -19.01 -9.00
C LEU A 505 -26.41 -18.47 -8.12
N THR A 506 -26.15 -17.51 -7.22
CA THR A 506 -27.21 -16.96 -6.33
C THR A 506 -27.31 -15.43 -6.34
N GLY A 507 -27.20 -14.79 -7.50
CA GLY A 507 -27.38 -13.34 -7.60
C GLY A 507 -27.78 -12.87 -8.98
N GLY A 508 -29.08 -12.92 -9.28
CA GLY A 508 -29.67 -12.32 -10.48
C GLY A 508 -31.05 -12.88 -10.79
N GLU A 509 -32.09 -12.38 -10.14
CA GLU A 509 -33.47 -12.56 -10.60
C GLU A 509 -33.69 -11.73 -11.87
N ALA A 510 -34.06 -12.40 -12.97
CA ALA A 510 -35.15 -12.06 -13.89
C ALA A 510 -34.86 -12.56 -15.33
N GLY A 511 -35.60 -13.59 -15.74
CA GLY A 511 -36.02 -13.77 -17.14
C GLY A 511 -35.15 -14.66 -18.03
N ALA A 512 -35.35 -15.97 -17.96
CA ALA A 512 -35.56 -16.87 -19.10
C ALA A 512 -35.52 -18.33 -18.61
N GLU A 513 -36.69 -18.96 -18.54
CA GLU A 513 -36.82 -20.41 -18.52
C GLU A 513 -36.32 -20.94 -19.86
N HIS A 514 -35.28 -21.78 -19.90
CA HIS A 514 -35.02 -22.84 -20.89
C HIS A 514 -33.72 -23.60 -20.53
N GLY A 515 -33.82 -24.92 -20.32
CA GLY A 515 -32.68 -25.86 -20.32
C GLY A 515 -32.04 -26.17 -18.97
N GLY A 516 -32.11 -27.43 -18.53
CA GLY A 516 -31.46 -27.90 -17.29
C GLY A 516 -29.94 -27.62 -17.29
N ARG A 517 -29.42 -27.22 -16.13
CA ARG A 517 -27.98 -27.02 -15.90
C ARG A 517 -27.21 -28.28 -16.33
N PRO A 518 -26.17 -28.18 -17.19
CA PRO A 518 -25.45 -29.37 -17.64
C PRO A 518 -24.67 -29.99 -16.48
N GLU A 519 -24.93 -31.26 -16.17
CA GLU A 519 -24.21 -32.07 -15.15
C GLU A 519 -22.69 -31.98 -15.27
N PHE A 520 -22.21 -31.74 -16.49
CA PHE A 520 -20.81 -31.52 -16.85
C PHE A 520 -20.08 -30.56 -15.90
N LEU A 521 -20.67 -29.40 -15.56
CA LEU A 521 -20.06 -28.39 -14.70
C LEU A 521 -19.86 -28.88 -13.25
N THR A 522 -20.69 -29.81 -12.78
CA THR A 522 -20.64 -30.34 -11.40
C THR A 522 -19.61 -31.45 -11.25
N SER A 523 -19.19 -32.06 -12.38
CA SER A 523 -18.26 -33.19 -12.42
C SER A 523 -16.79 -32.81 -12.64
N MET A 524 -16.46 -31.51 -12.66
CA MET A 524 -15.13 -31.05 -13.07
C MET A 524 -14.08 -31.10 -11.97
N SER A 525 -12.85 -31.48 -12.34
CA SER A 525 -11.68 -31.47 -11.46
C SER A 525 -10.62 -30.49 -11.98
N LEU A 526 -10.05 -29.67 -11.10
CA LEU A 526 -8.96 -28.74 -11.45
C LEU A 526 -7.65 -29.47 -11.83
N GLU A 527 -7.58 -30.76 -11.52
CA GLU A 527 -6.44 -31.60 -11.83
C GLU A 527 -6.51 -32.03 -13.31
N ASP A 528 -7.63 -32.58 -13.76
CA ASP A 528 -7.68 -33.25 -15.07
C ASP A 528 -8.32 -32.40 -16.17
N ASP A 529 -9.15 -31.41 -15.80
CA ASP A 529 -9.83 -30.55 -16.76
C ASP A 529 -9.07 -29.22 -16.98
N ALA A 530 -8.89 -28.87 -18.25
CA ALA A 530 -8.26 -27.63 -18.67
C ALA A 530 -9.24 -26.45 -18.53
N ILE A 531 -8.79 -25.37 -17.88
CA ILE A 531 -9.56 -24.14 -17.69
C ILE A 531 -8.81 -22.99 -18.34
N ILE A 532 -9.52 -22.22 -19.16
CA ILE A 532 -8.97 -21.08 -19.88
C ILE A 532 -9.90 -19.89 -19.69
N VAL A 533 -9.35 -18.72 -19.33
CA VAL A 533 -10.10 -17.46 -19.26
C VAL A 533 -9.59 -16.54 -20.34
N ALA A 534 -10.50 -15.98 -21.15
CA ALA A 534 -10.19 -15.06 -22.23
C ALA A 534 -11.08 -13.82 -22.21
N ASP A 535 -10.56 -12.72 -22.74
CA ASP A 535 -11.31 -11.48 -22.93
C ASP A 535 -12.21 -11.50 -24.19
N ALA A 536 -12.86 -10.37 -24.49
CA ALA A 536 -13.76 -10.22 -25.64
C ALA A 536 -13.06 -10.27 -27.01
N GLU A 537 -11.74 -10.14 -27.07
CA GLU A 537 -10.93 -10.26 -28.28
C GLU A 537 -10.37 -11.69 -28.46
N GLY A 538 -10.52 -12.54 -27.44
CA GLY A 538 -10.01 -13.90 -27.42
C GLY A 538 -8.58 -14.00 -26.96
N THR A 539 -8.05 -12.95 -26.32
CA THR A 539 -6.74 -12.97 -25.68
C THR A 539 -6.85 -13.74 -24.36
N ILE A 540 -6.00 -14.75 -24.20
CA ILE A 540 -5.97 -15.56 -22.99
C ILE A 540 -5.43 -14.72 -21.84
N MET A 541 -6.25 -14.56 -20.80
CA MET A 541 -5.90 -13.85 -19.58
C MET A 541 -5.29 -14.79 -18.53
N MET A 542 -5.75 -16.04 -18.48
CA MET A 542 -5.34 -17.02 -17.48
C MET A 542 -5.59 -18.46 -17.96
N VAL A 543 -4.73 -19.39 -17.54
CA VAL A 543 -4.89 -20.83 -17.77
C VAL A 543 -4.67 -21.64 -16.49
N SER A 544 -5.34 -22.80 -16.35
CA SER A 544 -5.07 -23.76 -15.28
C SER A 544 -3.79 -24.56 -15.52
N GLN A 545 -3.24 -25.19 -14.48
CA GLN A 545 -2.08 -26.06 -14.60
C GLN A 545 -2.38 -27.30 -15.46
N ALA A 546 -3.62 -27.78 -15.48
CA ALA A 546 -4.06 -28.88 -16.32
C ALA A 546 -3.84 -28.60 -17.82
N VAL A 547 -3.87 -27.33 -18.25
CA VAL A 547 -3.59 -26.94 -19.64
C VAL A 547 -2.20 -27.40 -20.10
N GLN A 548 -1.21 -27.36 -19.21
CA GLN A 548 0.14 -27.83 -19.54
C GLN A 548 0.17 -29.35 -19.78
N ARG A 549 -0.64 -30.12 -19.06
CA ARG A 549 -0.74 -31.57 -19.26
C ARG A 549 -1.56 -31.93 -20.50
N VAL A 550 -2.66 -31.21 -20.73
CA VAL A 550 -3.63 -31.52 -21.79
C VAL A 550 -3.16 -30.99 -23.16
N PHE A 551 -2.53 -29.82 -23.21
CA PHE A 551 -2.16 -29.15 -24.46
C PHE A 551 -0.63 -29.03 -24.67
N GLY A 552 0.19 -29.34 -23.66
CA GLY A 552 1.65 -29.27 -23.75
C GLY A 552 2.23 -27.85 -23.69
N TRP A 553 1.38 -26.82 -23.56
CA TRP A 553 1.80 -25.43 -23.47
C TRP A 553 2.02 -25.00 -22.03
N SER A 554 3.11 -24.27 -21.78
CA SER A 554 3.31 -23.66 -20.46
C SER A 554 2.42 -22.44 -20.28
N LYS A 555 2.09 -22.12 -19.03
CA LYS A 555 1.32 -20.93 -18.66
C LYS A 555 1.88 -19.65 -19.27
N ALA A 556 3.20 -19.47 -19.19
CA ALA A 556 3.89 -18.28 -19.70
C ALA A 556 3.86 -18.15 -21.23
N GLU A 557 3.65 -19.25 -21.96
CA GLU A 557 3.55 -19.24 -23.43
C GLU A 557 2.12 -18.93 -23.91
N LEU A 558 1.08 -19.18 -23.11
CA LEU A 558 -0.32 -18.96 -23.50
C LEU A 558 -0.90 -17.64 -23.01
N GLU A 559 -0.49 -17.14 -21.84
CA GLU A 559 -1.00 -15.87 -21.32
C GLU A 559 -0.60 -14.70 -22.24
N GLY A 560 -1.60 -13.93 -22.69
CA GLY A 560 -1.43 -12.85 -23.66
C GLY A 560 -1.48 -13.27 -25.12
N VAL A 561 -1.63 -14.57 -25.42
CA VAL A 561 -1.79 -15.09 -26.78
C VAL A 561 -3.27 -15.29 -27.11
N ASN A 562 -3.63 -15.16 -28.38
CA ASN A 562 -4.99 -15.41 -28.83
C ASN A 562 -5.33 -16.91 -28.78
N LEU A 563 -6.51 -17.25 -28.27
CA LEU A 563 -6.97 -18.63 -28.10
C LEU A 563 -7.04 -19.45 -29.41
N ALA A 564 -7.03 -18.79 -30.58
CA ALA A 564 -6.99 -19.43 -31.90
C ALA A 564 -5.79 -20.38 -32.08
N VAL A 565 -4.72 -20.25 -31.27
CA VAL A 565 -3.55 -21.17 -31.30
C VAL A 565 -3.91 -22.59 -30.84
N LEU A 566 -4.95 -22.75 -30.01
CA LEU A 566 -5.38 -24.04 -29.47
C LEU A 566 -6.37 -24.77 -30.40
N MET A 567 -6.58 -24.27 -31.62
CA MET A 567 -7.56 -24.78 -32.57
C MET A 567 -6.91 -25.04 -33.94
N PRO A 568 -7.23 -26.13 -34.64
CA PRO A 568 -6.72 -26.36 -35.99
C PRO A 568 -7.40 -25.45 -37.03
N GLN A 569 -6.76 -25.27 -38.18
CA GLN A 569 -7.38 -24.66 -39.36
C GLN A 569 -8.47 -25.60 -39.91
N PRO A 570 -9.64 -25.11 -40.38
CA PRO A 570 -10.05 -23.70 -40.57
C PRO A 570 -10.74 -23.07 -39.34
N PHE A 571 -10.86 -23.79 -38.22
CA PHE A 571 -11.60 -23.32 -37.05
C PHE A 571 -10.94 -22.08 -36.42
N SER A 572 -9.61 -22.06 -36.36
CA SER A 572 -8.85 -20.91 -35.84
C SER A 572 -9.08 -19.63 -36.62
N GLN A 573 -9.20 -19.68 -37.95
CA GLN A 573 -9.49 -18.52 -38.81
C GLN A 573 -10.89 -17.94 -38.58
N ARG A 574 -11.87 -18.79 -38.29
CA ARG A 574 -13.25 -18.34 -38.10
C ARG A 574 -13.53 -17.87 -36.68
N HIS A 575 -12.73 -18.28 -35.69
CA HIS A 575 -12.97 -17.99 -34.27
C HIS A 575 -13.11 -16.50 -33.93
N PRO A 576 -12.27 -15.59 -34.46
CA PRO A 576 -12.43 -14.15 -34.21
C PRO A 576 -13.80 -13.61 -34.64
N SER A 577 -14.38 -14.16 -35.72
CA SER A 577 -15.71 -13.76 -36.19
C SER A 577 -16.84 -14.15 -35.24
N TYR A 578 -16.67 -15.22 -34.45
CA TYR A 578 -17.67 -15.63 -33.45
C TYR A 578 -17.66 -14.70 -32.24
N MET A 579 -16.47 -14.27 -31.82
CA MET A 579 -16.33 -13.33 -30.71
C MET A 579 -16.85 -11.95 -31.07
N SER A 580 -16.49 -11.43 -32.26
CA SER A 580 -16.97 -10.12 -32.71
C SER A 580 -18.50 -10.09 -32.90
N ARG A 581 -19.10 -11.18 -33.39
CA ARG A 581 -20.55 -11.31 -33.51
C ARG A 581 -21.24 -11.29 -32.14
N TYR A 582 -20.65 -11.94 -31.14
CA TYR A 582 -21.20 -11.94 -29.78
C TYR A 582 -21.07 -10.55 -29.12
N VAL A 583 -19.92 -9.89 -29.27
CA VAL A 583 -19.70 -8.51 -28.77
C VAL A 583 -20.66 -7.52 -29.43
N GLY A 584 -20.96 -7.71 -30.72
CA GLY A 584 -21.91 -6.91 -31.50
C GLY A 584 -23.40 -7.15 -31.19
N GLY A 585 -23.72 -7.93 -30.15
CA GLY A 585 -25.10 -8.19 -29.71
C GLY A 585 -25.79 -9.37 -30.41
N GLY A 586 -25.04 -10.24 -31.09
CA GLY A 586 -25.58 -11.47 -31.68
C GLY A 586 -25.88 -12.54 -30.63
N GLU A 587 -26.83 -13.44 -30.93
CA GLU A 587 -27.16 -14.57 -30.05
C GLU A 587 -25.95 -15.49 -29.81
N PRO A 588 -25.69 -15.90 -28.55
CA PRO A 588 -24.63 -16.85 -28.25
C PRO A 588 -24.92 -18.22 -28.86
N HIS A 589 -23.98 -18.75 -29.63
CA HIS A 589 -24.14 -20.08 -30.24
C HIS A 589 -23.54 -21.21 -29.39
N ILE A 590 -22.68 -20.93 -28.40
CA ILE A 590 -21.97 -21.96 -27.60
C ILE A 590 -22.16 -21.78 -26.08
N LEU A 591 -22.68 -20.63 -25.62
CA LEU A 591 -22.82 -20.38 -24.18
C LEU A 591 -23.73 -21.41 -23.52
N ASP A 592 -23.27 -21.88 -22.36
CA ASP A 592 -24.01 -22.76 -21.43
C ASP A 592 -24.44 -24.12 -22.01
N SER A 593 -23.77 -24.56 -23.10
CA SER A 593 -23.92 -25.90 -23.68
C SER A 593 -22.58 -26.64 -23.70
N VAL A 594 -22.62 -27.96 -23.54
CA VAL A 594 -21.46 -28.84 -23.66
C VAL A 594 -21.38 -29.34 -25.09
N ARG A 595 -20.22 -29.18 -25.74
CA ARG A 595 -20.02 -29.59 -27.13
C ARG A 595 -18.70 -30.31 -27.29
N GLU A 596 -18.68 -31.36 -28.11
CA GLU A 596 -17.43 -31.95 -28.55
C GLU A 596 -16.81 -31.08 -29.65
N VAL A 597 -15.57 -30.65 -29.42
CA VAL A 597 -14.78 -29.87 -30.37
C VAL A 597 -13.39 -30.48 -30.50
N VAL A 598 -12.65 -30.04 -31.52
CA VAL A 598 -11.27 -30.45 -31.75
C VAL A 598 -10.29 -29.40 -31.24
N ALA A 599 -9.35 -29.87 -30.42
CA ALA A 599 -8.26 -29.10 -29.85
C ALA A 599 -6.94 -29.42 -30.56
N LEU A 600 -6.03 -28.45 -30.61
CA LEU A 600 -4.68 -28.60 -31.16
C LEU A 600 -3.63 -28.64 -30.05
N HIS A 601 -2.86 -29.73 -29.99
CA HIS A 601 -1.72 -29.85 -29.08
C HIS A 601 -0.51 -29.02 -29.56
N LYS A 602 0.41 -28.68 -28.65
CA LYS A 602 1.68 -28.01 -28.99
C LYS A 602 2.48 -28.76 -30.06
N ASP A 603 2.47 -30.09 -29.98
CA ASP A 603 3.13 -31.02 -30.92
C ASP A 603 2.34 -31.22 -32.23
N ARG A 604 1.35 -30.36 -32.49
CA ARG A 604 0.61 -30.26 -33.76
C ARG A 604 -0.28 -31.45 -34.13
N TYR A 605 -0.59 -32.34 -33.19
CA TYR A 605 -1.68 -33.30 -33.36
C TYR A 605 -3.00 -32.74 -32.84
N VAL A 606 -4.11 -33.26 -33.36
CA VAL A 606 -5.47 -32.87 -32.96
C VAL A 606 -6.07 -33.95 -32.09
N PHE A 607 -6.81 -33.56 -31.06
CA PHE A 607 -7.51 -34.48 -30.17
C PHE A 607 -8.90 -33.93 -29.80
N PRO A 608 -9.88 -34.81 -29.54
CA PRO A 608 -11.23 -34.38 -29.19
C PRO A 608 -11.31 -33.93 -27.74
N VAL A 609 -12.01 -32.82 -27.51
CA VAL A 609 -12.28 -32.25 -26.17
C VAL A 609 -13.76 -31.92 -26.03
N SER A 610 -14.30 -32.17 -24.85
CA SER A 610 -15.61 -31.65 -24.45
C SER A 610 -15.43 -30.23 -23.93
N LEU A 611 -16.05 -29.25 -24.57
CA LEU A 611 -15.96 -27.83 -24.27
C LEU A 611 -17.29 -27.31 -23.70
N CYS A 612 -17.20 -26.58 -22.60
CA CYS A 612 -18.27 -25.73 -22.09
C CYS A 612 -17.76 -24.29 -21.95
N VAL A 613 -18.55 -23.31 -22.41
CA VAL A 613 -18.19 -21.89 -22.33
C VAL A 613 -19.23 -21.14 -21.52
N THR A 614 -18.78 -20.40 -20.50
CA THR A 614 -19.65 -19.57 -19.65
C THR A 614 -19.09 -18.15 -19.57
N LYS A 615 -19.99 -17.16 -19.53
CA LYS A 615 -19.60 -15.76 -19.34
C LYS A 615 -19.43 -15.46 -17.86
N LEU A 616 -18.27 -14.91 -17.46
CA LEU A 616 -17.98 -14.57 -16.07
C LEU A 616 -18.47 -13.17 -15.67
N SER A 617 -18.24 -12.17 -16.54
CA SER A 617 -18.55 -10.77 -16.24
C SER A 617 -18.51 -9.90 -17.49
N GLY A 618 -18.96 -8.64 -17.37
CA GLY A 618 -18.81 -7.60 -18.39
C GLY A 618 -19.94 -7.50 -19.41
N VAL A 619 -19.96 -6.42 -20.19
CA VAL A 619 -20.93 -6.18 -21.27
C VAL A 619 -20.17 -5.72 -22.51
N GLY A 620 -20.48 -6.29 -23.68
CA GLY A 620 -19.81 -5.95 -24.93
C GLY A 620 -18.29 -6.24 -24.86
N ALA A 621 -17.48 -5.22 -25.12
CA ALA A 621 -16.02 -5.31 -25.19
C ALA A 621 -15.34 -5.63 -23.84
N ASP A 622 -16.02 -5.40 -22.72
CA ASP A 622 -15.49 -5.73 -21.38
C ASP A 622 -15.85 -7.16 -20.93
N SER A 623 -16.40 -7.98 -21.83
CA SER A 623 -16.84 -9.35 -21.50
C SER A 623 -15.65 -10.28 -21.25
N VAL A 624 -15.75 -11.11 -20.21
CA VAL A 624 -14.78 -12.15 -19.88
C VAL A 624 -15.44 -13.51 -19.96
N PHE A 625 -14.78 -14.46 -20.65
CA PHE A 625 -15.27 -15.82 -20.88
C PHE A 625 -14.42 -16.85 -20.15
N LEU A 626 -15.08 -17.87 -19.64
CA LEU A 626 -14.49 -19.07 -19.08
C LEU A 626 -14.74 -20.23 -20.04
N GLY A 627 -13.67 -20.83 -20.54
CA GLY A 627 -13.66 -22.08 -21.29
C GLY A 627 -13.24 -23.23 -20.37
N LEU A 628 -14.07 -24.27 -20.34
CA LEU A 628 -13.89 -25.49 -19.57
C LEU A 628 -13.74 -26.65 -20.55
N LEU A 629 -12.58 -27.30 -20.54
CA LEU A 629 -12.19 -28.30 -21.54
C LEU A 629 -11.81 -29.61 -20.86
N ARG A 630 -12.51 -30.69 -21.22
CA ARG A 630 -12.19 -32.06 -20.80
C ARG A 630 -11.67 -32.86 -21.99
N PRO A 631 -10.43 -33.39 -21.97
CA PRO A 631 -9.99 -34.30 -23.01
C PRO A 631 -10.84 -35.57 -23.01
N LEU A 632 -11.27 -35.99 -24.20
CA LEU A 632 -11.95 -37.27 -24.35
C LEU A 632 -10.90 -38.39 -24.49
N PRO A 633 -11.09 -39.54 -23.83
CA PRO A 633 -10.12 -40.63 -23.90
C PRO A 633 -9.99 -41.16 -25.33
N PRO A 634 -8.77 -41.46 -25.80
CA PRO A 634 -8.56 -42.01 -27.13
C PRO A 634 -9.11 -43.45 -27.21
N ASN A 635 -10.02 -43.72 -28.14
CA ASN A 635 -10.57 -45.06 -28.38
C ASN A 635 -9.69 -45.82 -29.36
N CYS A 636 -8.96 -46.86 -28.95
CA CYS A 636 -7.99 -47.56 -29.82
C CYS A 636 -8.59 -48.24 -31.06
N ASN A 637 -9.92 -48.38 -31.13
CA ASN A 637 -10.64 -49.03 -32.23
C ASN A 637 -11.28 -48.02 -33.22
N GLU A 638 -11.22 -46.71 -32.94
CA GLU A 638 -11.85 -45.70 -33.77
C GLU A 638 -10.85 -44.62 -34.18
N MET A 639 -10.61 -44.51 -35.48
CA MET A 639 -9.74 -43.48 -36.05
C MET A 639 -10.60 -42.35 -36.59
N ARG A 640 -10.25 -41.10 -36.29
CA ARG A 640 -10.99 -39.92 -36.78
C ARG A 640 -10.11 -39.03 -37.64
N ALA A 641 -10.66 -38.59 -38.76
CA ALA A 641 -10.02 -37.61 -39.63
C ALA A 641 -11.07 -36.67 -40.20
N TRP A 642 -10.78 -35.37 -40.19
CA TRP A 642 -11.71 -34.36 -40.65
C TRP A 642 -11.36 -33.94 -42.08
N LEU A 643 -12.32 -34.07 -42.98
CA LEU A 643 -12.17 -33.74 -44.39
C LEU A 643 -13.05 -32.57 -44.79
N ALA A 644 -12.53 -31.73 -45.67
CA ALA A 644 -13.32 -30.77 -46.41
C ALA A 644 -14.22 -31.50 -47.43
N PRO A 645 -15.31 -30.85 -47.91
CA PRO A 645 -16.24 -31.50 -48.83
C PRO A 645 -15.59 -31.95 -50.14
N ASN A 646 -14.47 -31.33 -50.53
CA ASN A 646 -13.66 -31.70 -51.69
C ASN A 646 -12.75 -32.93 -51.44
N GLY A 647 -12.81 -33.56 -50.27
CA GLY A 647 -12.03 -34.74 -49.91
C GLY A 647 -10.61 -34.43 -49.42
N VAL A 648 -10.28 -33.17 -49.13
CA VAL A 648 -8.98 -32.77 -48.58
C VAL A 648 -8.96 -32.96 -47.07
N PHE A 649 -7.93 -33.61 -46.54
CA PHE A 649 -7.72 -33.72 -45.10
C PHE A 649 -7.39 -32.36 -44.49
N LEU A 650 -8.12 -31.99 -43.44
CA LEU A 650 -7.94 -30.75 -42.67
C LEU A 650 -7.18 -31.00 -41.38
N CYS A 651 -7.53 -32.07 -40.68
CA CYS A 651 -6.79 -32.57 -39.52
C CYS A 651 -7.11 -34.05 -39.33
N ALA A 652 -6.27 -34.76 -38.57
CA ALA A 652 -6.52 -36.14 -38.20
C ALA A 652 -6.00 -36.39 -36.77
N ASP A 653 -6.61 -37.37 -36.12
CA ASP A 653 -6.26 -37.77 -34.76
C ASP A 653 -4.89 -38.49 -34.71
N GLN A 654 -4.27 -38.55 -33.53
CA GLN A 654 -3.00 -39.21 -33.27
C GLN A 654 -3.02 -40.70 -33.67
N GLN A 655 -4.17 -41.36 -33.51
CA GLN A 655 -4.30 -42.76 -33.92
C GLN A 655 -4.25 -42.92 -35.44
N PHE A 656 -4.87 -42.00 -36.19
CA PHE A 656 -4.82 -41.99 -37.64
C PHE A 656 -3.37 -41.89 -38.14
N ALA A 657 -2.57 -41.04 -37.51
CA ALA A 657 -1.13 -40.94 -37.76
C ALA A 657 -0.43 -42.30 -37.63
N SER A 658 -0.72 -42.98 -36.51
CA SER A 658 -0.11 -44.24 -36.15
C SER A 658 -0.44 -45.35 -37.15
N ALA A 659 -1.68 -45.44 -37.65
CA ALA A 659 -2.05 -46.49 -38.62
C ALA A 659 -1.57 -46.22 -40.05
N VAL A 660 -1.22 -44.99 -40.40
CA VAL A 660 -0.62 -44.67 -41.71
C VAL A 660 0.92 -44.75 -41.63
N GLY A 661 1.48 -44.89 -40.43
CA GLY A 661 2.92 -44.99 -40.20
C GLY A 661 3.63 -43.63 -40.22
N LEU A 662 2.95 -42.57 -39.76
CA LEU A 662 3.50 -41.23 -39.64
C LEU A 662 3.81 -40.91 -38.18
N ALA A 663 4.93 -40.23 -37.93
CA ALA A 663 5.31 -39.80 -36.59
C ALA A 663 4.54 -38.55 -36.16
N GLU A 664 4.43 -38.37 -34.84
CA GLU A 664 3.81 -37.21 -34.22
C GLU A 664 4.51 -35.91 -34.67
N GLY A 665 3.74 -34.96 -35.21
CA GLY A 665 4.25 -33.71 -35.81
C GLY A 665 4.45 -33.76 -37.33
N GLU A 666 4.59 -34.94 -37.95
CA GLU A 666 4.68 -35.07 -39.42
C GLU A 666 3.34 -34.84 -40.11
N LEU A 667 2.22 -35.02 -39.40
CA LEU A 667 0.86 -34.86 -39.94
C LEU A 667 0.59 -33.52 -40.61
N MET A 668 1.18 -32.46 -40.06
CA MET A 668 1.00 -31.08 -40.49
C MET A 668 2.12 -30.59 -41.42
N SER A 669 3.07 -31.46 -41.79
CA SER A 669 4.13 -31.14 -42.76
C SER A 669 3.55 -31.03 -44.17
N THR A 670 3.84 -29.93 -44.87
CA THR A 670 3.33 -29.68 -46.23
C THR A 670 3.92 -30.56 -47.32
N ARG A 671 4.96 -31.36 -47.02
CA ARG A 671 5.60 -32.27 -47.99
C ARG A 671 5.37 -33.75 -47.72
N GLU A 672 5.21 -34.13 -46.45
CA GLU A 672 5.16 -35.54 -46.02
C GLU A 672 3.97 -35.83 -45.08
N GLY A 673 3.12 -34.84 -44.83
CA GLY A 673 1.94 -34.95 -43.97
C GLY A 673 0.68 -35.40 -44.69
N VAL A 674 -0.40 -35.54 -43.93
CA VAL A 674 -1.74 -35.92 -44.43
C VAL A 674 -2.56 -34.68 -44.77
N VAL A 675 -2.36 -33.60 -44.03
CA VAL A 675 -3.16 -32.37 -44.15
C VAL A 675 -2.86 -31.66 -45.46
N GLY A 676 -3.90 -31.36 -46.25
CA GLY A 676 -3.80 -30.77 -47.58
C GLY A 676 -3.81 -31.78 -48.74
N HIS A 677 -3.61 -33.08 -48.47
CA HIS A 677 -3.77 -34.15 -49.46
C HIS A 677 -5.22 -34.62 -49.56
N THR A 678 -5.60 -35.15 -50.72
CA THR A 678 -6.94 -35.72 -50.93
C THR A 678 -7.02 -37.17 -50.46
N LEU A 679 -8.20 -37.60 -50.00
CA LEU A 679 -8.48 -38.99 -49.58
C LEU A 679 -8.04 -40.00 -50.65
N SER A 680 -8.33 -39.72 -51.91
CA SER A 680 -8.01 -40.58 -53.06
C SER A 680 -6.50 -40.75 -53.26
N SER A 681 -5.67 -39.78 -52.86
CA SER A 681 -4.20 -39.85 -52.96
C SER A 681 -3.56 -40.79 -51.93
N LEU A 682 -4.23 -41.00 -50.79
CA LEU A 682 -3.78 -41.86 -49.70
C LEU A 682 -4.32 -43.29 -49.82
N CYS A 683 -5.30 -43.52 -50.69
CA CYS A 683 -5.85 -44.84 -50.96
C CYS A 683 -5.01 -45.62 -51.99
N ALA A 684 -4.89 -46.94 -51.80
CA ALA A 684 -4.32 -47.83 -52.80
C ALA A 684 -5.21 -47.93 -54.05
N VAL A 685 -6.54 -47.85 -53.86
CA VAL A 685 -7.56 -47.81 -54.89
C VAL A 685 -8.31 -46.47 -54.78
N PRO A 686 -8.00 -45.48 -55.64
CA PRO A 686 -8.60 -44.13 -55.55
C PRO A 686 -10.10 -44.09 -55.83
N VAL A 687 -10.60 -45.02 -56.66
CA VAL A 687 -12.01 -45.08 -57.10
C VAL A 687 -12.96 -45.26 -55.91
N ASP A 688 -12.60 -46.13 -54.96
CA ASP A 688 -13.43 -46.42 -53.78
C ASP A 688 -13.59 -45.19 -52.87
N ALA A 689 -12.56 -44.34 -52.81
CA ALA A 689 -12.58 -43.09 -52.05
C ALA A 689 -13.48 -42.03 -52.70
N ASP A 690 -13.41 -41.90 -54.03
CA ASP A 690 -14.24 -40.95 -54.77
C ASP A 690 -15.72 -41.36 -54.73
N GLU A 691 -16.03 -42.65 -54.85
CA GLU A 691 -17.40 -43.17 -54.70
C GLU A 691 -17.96 -42.97 -53.28
N LEU A 692 -17.14 -43.14 -52.24
CA LEU A 692 -17.55 -42.86 -50.86
C LEU A 692 -17.83 -41.37 -50.65
N LEU A 693 -16.98 -40.49 -51.19
CA LEU A 693 -17.16 -39.03 -51.08
C LEU A 693 -18.38 -38.54 -51.86
N GLU A 694 -18.66 -39.08 -53.04
CA GLU A 694 -19.88 -38.75 -53.81
C GLU A 694 -21.15 -39.20 -53.08
N ARG A 695 -21.15 -40.41 -52.49
CA ARG A 695 -22.26 -40.88 -51.64
C ARG A 695 -22.45 -39.98 -50.41
N ALA A 696 -21.36 -39.53 -49.80
CA ALA A 696 -21.42 -38.61 -48.65
C ALA A 696 -21.96 -37.22 -49.04
N ARG A 697 -21.61 -36.71 -50.23
CA ARG A 697 -22.13 -35.42 -50.76
C ARG A 697 -23.62 -35.49 -51.13
N ALA A 698 -24.08 -36.64 -51.60
CA ALA A 698 -25.48 -36.85 -52.00
C ALA A 698 -26.44 -37.17 -50.84
N ALA A 699 -25.91 -37.67 -49.71
CA ALA A 699 -26.70 -38.07 -48.54
C ALA A 699 -27.28 -36.86 -47.77
N LYS A 700 -28.43 -37.06 -47.14
CA LYS A 700 -29.02 -36.04 -46.25
C LYS A 700 -28.25 -35.99 -44.92
N GLU A 701 -28.27 -34.84 -44.26
CA GLU A 701 -27.57 -34.60 -42.99
C GLU A 701 -27.99 -35.60 -41.88
N GLU A 702 -29.26 -36.01 -41.86
CA GLU A 702 -29.80 -37.03 -40.95
C GLU A 702 -29.26 -38.45 -41.24
N GLU A 703 -29.06 -38.80 -42.52
CA GLU A 703 -28.52 -40.10 -42.93
C GLU A 703 -27.01 -40.21 -42.63
N LEU A 704 -26.29 -39.10 -42.76
CA LEU A 704 -24.89 -38.94 -42.36
C LEU A 704 -24.74 -39.00 -40.84
N ALA A 705 -25.62 -38.33 -40.08
CA ALA A 705 -25.61 -38.36 -38.61
C ALA A 705 -25.89 -39.76 -38.07
N ALA A 706 -26.81 -40.52 -38.70
CA ALA A 706 -27.09 -41.91 -38.35
C ALA A 706 -25.97 -42.89 -38.76
N GLY A 707 -24.92 -42.43 -39.47
CA GLY A 707 -23.79 -43.26 -39.89
C GLY A 707 -24.17 -44.33 -40.93
N MET A 708 -25.15 -44.03 -41.79
CA MET A 708 -25.59 -44.96 -42.84
C MET A 708 -24.63 -45.00 -44.04
N VAL A 709 -23.78 -43.98 -44.21
CA VAL A 709 -22.78 -43.92 -45.27
C VAL A 709 -21.51 -44.64 -44.81
N ARG A 710 -21.31 -45.86 -45.33
CA ARG A 710 -20.15 -46.73 -45.03
C ARG A 710 -19.43 -47.16 -46.31
N GLY A 711 -18.13 -47.39 -46.20
CA GLY A 711 -17.30 -47.95 -47.26
C GLY A 711 -16.03 -48.61 -46.71
N SER A 712 -15.48 -49.56 -47.43
CA SER A 712 -14.17 -50.14 -47.11
C SER A 712 -13.11 -49.42 -47.93
N LEU A 713 -12.08 -48.89 -47.29
CA LEU A 713 -10.95 -48.24 -47.96
C LEU A 713 -9.64 -48.97 -47.64
N LYS A 714 -8.74 -49.04 -48.64
CA LYS A 714 -7.37 -49.53 -48.44
C LYS A 714 -6.41 -48.36 -48.38
N LEU A 715 -5.95 -47.99 -47.19
CA LEU A 715 -5.00 -46.87 -47.02
C LEU A 715 -3.55 -47.33 -47.18
N ARG A 716 -2.73 -46.54 -47.88
CA ARG A 716 -1.29 -46.81 -48.00
C ARG A 716 -0.59 -46.53 -46.67
N HIS A 717 0.19 -47.48 -46.19
CA HIS A 717 1.02 -47.32 -45.00
C HIS A 717 2.47 -47.00 -45.39
N ARG A 718 3.17 -46.11 -44.67
CA ARG A 718 4.54 -45.67 -44.99
C ARG A 718 5.57 -46.81 -45.04
N TYR A 719 5.46 -47.75 -44.10
CA TYR A 719 6.41 -48.86 -43.91
C TYR A 719 5.84 -50.27 -44.13
N ARG A 720 4.56 -50.43 -44.49
CA ARG A 720 3.86 -51.73 -44.53
C ARG A 720 2.93 -51.80 -45.74
N GLU A 721 2.40 -52.99 -46.00
CA GLU A 721 1.34 -53.18 -46.98
C GLU A 721 0.10 -52.33 -46.64
N PRO A 722 -0.73 -51.97 -47.64
CA PRO A 722 -1.94 -51.18 -47.41
C PRO A 722 -2.86 -51.79 -46.36
N VAL A 723 -3.40 -50.94 -45.49
CA VAL A 723 -4.27 -51.32 -44.37
C VAL A 723 -5.72 -51.23 -44.81
N ASP A 724 -6.48 -52.32 -44.61
CA ASP A 724 -7.91 -52.37 -44.87
C ASP A 724 -8.66 -51.75 -43.70
N LEU A 725 -9.49 -50.73 -43.97
CA LEU A 725 -10.27 -50.00 -42.98
C LEU A 725 -11.74 -49.92 -43.37
N GLU A 726 -12.62 -50.13 -42.39
CA GLU A 726 -14.03 -49.78 -42.52
C GLU A 726 -14.20 -48.30 -42.16
N CYS A 727 -14.66 -47.52 -43.13
CA CYS A 727 -14.88 -46.09 -42.99
C CYS A 727 -16.36 -45.79 -42.82
N LEU A 728 -16.67 -44.99 -41.80
CA LEU A 728 -17.99 -44.46 -41.51
C LEU A 728 -17.91 -42.93 -41.65
N VAL A 729 -18.75 -42.35 -42.49
CA VAL A 729 -18.75 -40.89 -42.72
C VAL A 729 -19.81 -40.23 -41.87
N ARG A 730 -19.40 -39.25 -41.05
CA ARG A 730 -20.30 -38.43 -40.21
C ARG A 730 -20.16 -36.94 -40.54
N PRO A 731 -21.14 -36.09 -40.18
CA PRO A 731 -20.96 -34.65 -40.25
C PRO A 731 -19.97 -34.19 -39.18
N ALA A 732 -19.01 -33.34 -39.55
CA ALA A 732 -18.07 -32.74 -38.60
C ALA A 732 -18.77 -31.62 -37.79
N GLY A 733 -19.52 -32.01 -36.76
CA GLY A 733 -20.20 -31.13 -35.80
C GLY A 733 -21.69 -31.46 -35.64
N GLU A 734 -22.17 -31.64 -34.40
CA GLU A 734 -23.57 -32.01 -34.15
C GLU A 734 -24.54 -30.79 -34.06
N ALA A 735 -25.65 -30.96 -34.80
CA ALA A 735 -27.04 -30.54 -34.60
C ALA A 735 -27.45 -29.06 -34.33
N ALA A 736 -26.59 -28.15 -33.87
CA ALA A 736 -27.05 -26.80 -33.53
C ALA A 736 -26.08 -25.68 -33.92
N GLY A 737 -26.18 -25.27 -35.18
CA GLY A 737 -25.87 -23.92 -35.62
C GLY A 737 -24.78 -23.82 -36.69
N ARG A 738 -25.22 -23.60 -37.95
CA ARG A 738 -24.64 -22.86 -39.11
C ARG A 738 -23.11 -22.71 -39.31
N VAL A 739 -22.25 -23.31 -38.51
CA VAL A 739 -20.81 -23.16 -38.53
C VAL A 739 -20.22 -24.35 -39.29
N GLY A 740 -20.39 -24.34 -40.60
CA GLY A 740 -19.76 -25.31 -41.50
C GLY A 740 -20.74 -26.31 -42.13
N ARG A 741 -21.62 -25.84 -43.02
CA ARG A 741 -22.20 -26.74 -44.02
C ARG A 741 -21.06 -27.39 -44.81
N GLY A 742 -20.96 -28.72 -44.76
CA GLY A 742 -20.22 -29.52 -45.72
C GLY A 742 -18.90 -30.17 -45.27
N MET A 743 -18.56 -30.21 -43.98
CA MET A 743 -17.35 -30.92 -43.52
C MET A 743 -17.70 -32.35 -43.08
N PHE A 744 -16.86 -33.32 -43.44
CA PHE A 744 -17.02 -34.73 -43.08
C PHE A 744 -16.00 -35.13 -42.01
N SER A 745 -16.37 -36.05 -41.12
CA SER A 745 -15.52 -36.65 -40.10
C SER A 745 -15.49 -38.17 -40.18
#